data_AF-A0A6S6TWZ0-F1
#
_entry.id   AF-A0A6S6TWZ0-F1
#
_cell.length_a   1.000
_cell.length_b   1.000
_cell.length_c   1.000
_cell.angle_alpha   90.00
_cell.angle_beta   90.00
_cell.angle_gamma   90.00
#
_symmetry.space_group_name_H-M   'P 1'
#
loop_
_entity.id
_entity.type
_entity.pdbx_description
1 polymer ?
#
loop_
_entity_poly.entity_id
_entity_poly.type
_entity_poly.pdbx_seq_one_letter_code
_entity_poly.pdbx_strand_id
1 'polypeptide(L)'
;MVAQEDFDSFDDEETSFVIQTTKPKIVVKKDSTQEKEAVQFTKASVGKNEAMQMSVKNFEIFSKLKDINARYLVLNLELNNLLKSQKVIVSNGSNHPSSWVNKSSEDYEYKEAIPLYQIPDLKQHLYLRLNNQEEQALDIMSLLLDKPLLAYNSNQIEVLPKKFKEGQLAFRLPKNKKIEQLSLHYYDTKYGDINLPILGEMKEKTVTVNSLSQTKSAKMNDNFSLRVTGYQTQDKIGENKAPKEGQFEIVEIDIESKLYAILAFDPSQRFYLTVGETHAVKLHPITQALPMGLYTSASLSPGSNNKFRLAFYVPKGMEKQSRSLRVELQGKDIVLPIQEGEKDVIKTALAENSIEGTALKINAVYAYPKKILVDVTFNDEDDAYATRLHNAFRLNEKPLQKSEAMFAFKNKEVILNNTQKRVFLWFDAKFDEKTSLSLSSSIFKDLNFTIDKKPEVLPENLHYFLAKDYAYKHQEDAVDRKVLAMVKTFKTQKAKEEKANKEANKQQIASLESLKEKSKYITIPALSASAYGEEQVSKLKTVNELIEALKTLEWIPSAYEATTAIYSTPAIFTQGWSSENEMFKAIYNHVKEKDVQFGAYALSQEGKKELQLLAKNIPLNTTMPFIEWTEQGEKRSLVLPFLKPIDEVEQYVTHKKYLKNIKEQQATIEMKLSYTPKNDGSSVGSFGMFGGALGGTKTSEKTALVFRKSWKLDEISDTPVDVYFPETTAFYTDNNGTHQDTTHALSAKKVEPKILTINITMPDGKLDTYEHHFEKKQELKDVFFTFALATPDMPKVVIENMEEKRKELIGNKDKSKIDALNKLQWSNRVKIYKFTALQTQYEQELQKTLEVQAYRNKRPRVIMSMIEKKSNQLISALDLRRVYNDTYGTKKAMHSFNIMSGIFNAKAENSALPNGKNITSYWFNQENSDFILISAENKKEAITVMKKNNVDMTIITRLQKSDKIWIYPLNIKKDIGWLEINPNTYETNSVYENGMYGVAERSEIDMAIDSISNYFIGFLSGVLVSQMSMFDTLVDSKDFCDNVKKAKILANNAACLVAIGTTSNVAGAISAGTGCFGHSRTSKAIGIGGGLAGSTTKMGQATGAIAGFGNGFGDGVSYYFEMAEKHVGSCT
;
A
#
# COMPACT_ATOMS: atom_id res chain seq x y z
N MET A 1 43.64 30.61 -11.93
CA MET A 1 42.95 31.11 -10.72
C MET A 1 42.21 32.37 -11.13
N VAL A 2 40.93 32.47 -10.79
CA VAL A 2 40.12 33.70 -10.82
C VAL A 2 39.34 33.68 -9.50
N ALA A 3 39.24 34.82 -8.82
CA ALA A 3 38.98 34.87 -7.39
C ALA A 3 37.52 34.64 -6.98
N GLN A 4 37.34 34.21 -5.73
CA GLN A 4 36.13 34.50 -4.96
C GLN A 4 36.14 35.99 -4.60
N GLU A 5 35.03 36.69 -4.81
CA GLU A 5 34.49 37.76 -3.97
C GLU A 5 33.11 38.18 -4.55
N ASP A 6 32.41 39.10 -3.88
CA ASP A 6 31.06 39.62 -4.19
C ASP A 6 29.86 38.70 -3.89
N PHE A 7 29.55 38.59 -2.60
CA PHE A 7 28.18 38.40 -2.09
C PHE A 7 28.02 39.16 -0.75
N ASP A 8 27.48 40.38 -0.77
CA ASP A 8 27.00 41.07 0.44
C ASP A 8 26.03 42.22 0.12
N SER A 9 25.04 42.43 1.00
CA SER A 9 24.12 43.62 1.14
C SER A 9 23.13 43.94 0.00
N PHE A 10 22.04 44.72 0.19
CA PHE A 10 20.97 44.80 1.23
C PHE A 10 19.80 45.66 0.65
N ASP A 11 18.58 45.49 1.20
CA ASP A 11 17.42 46.41 1.31
C ASP A 11 16.64 47.08 0.11
N ASP A 12 15.31 47.03 0.30
CA ASP A 12 14.28 48.10 0.27
C ASP A 12 13.34 48.50 -0.91
N GLU A 13 12.12 48.85 -0.45
CA GLU A 13 11.06 49.76 -0.96
C GLU A 13 9.83 49.31 -1.82
N GLU A 14 8.82 50.20 -1.82
CA GLU A 14 7.37 49.92 -1.80
C GLU A 14 6.65 49.85 -3.18
N THR A 15 5.40 49.33 -3.21
CA THR A 15 4.17 50.11 -3.58
C THR A 15 2.88 49.26 -3.59
N SER A 16 1.72 49.91 -3.41
CA SER A 16 0.40 49.29 -3.16
C SER A 16 -0.69 49.67 -4.17
N PHE A 17 -1.62 48.76 -4.52
CA PHE A 17 -2.88 49.09 -5.23
C PHE A 17 -4.08 48.19 -4.82
N VAL A 18 -5.31 48.71 -4.97
CA VAL A 18 -6.59 48.14 -4.47
C VAL A 18 -7.67 48.16 -5.56
N ILE A 19 -8.49 47.09 -5.70
CA ILE A 19 -9.69 47.07 -6.58
C ILE A 19 -10.87 46.30 -5.92
N GLN A 20 -12.11 46.81 -6.06
CA GLN A 20 -13.37 46.26 -5.52
C GLN A 20 -14.14 45.37 -6.52
N THR A 21 -15.10 44.53 -6.05
CA THR A 21 -16.00 43.71 -6.91
C THR A 21 -17.46 43.61 -6.40
N THR A 22 -18.43 43.42 -7.31
CA THR A 22 -19.90 43.36 -7.06
C THR A 22 -20.54 42.01 -7.50
N LYS A 23 -21.76 41.65 -7.01
CA LYS A 23 -22.42 40.32 -7.18
C LYS A 23 -23.97 40.37 -7.40
N PRO A 24 -24.60 39.34 -8.05
CA PRO A 24 -26.06 39.09 -8.07
C PRO A 24 -26.57 37.74 -7.43
N LYS A 25 -27.89 37.43 -7.45
CA LYS A 25 -28.67 36.40 -6.65
C LYS A 25 -29.68 35.51 -7.45
N ILE A 26 -30.13 34.33 -6.92
CA ILE A 26 -31.17 33.38 -7.47
C ILE A 26 -32.04 32.65 -6.35
N VAL A 27 -33.23 32.02 -6.63
CA VAL A 27 -34.32 31.50 -5.71
C VAL A 27 -35.05 30.16 -6.19
N VAL A 28 -35.69 29.30 -5.32
CA VAL A 28 -36.37 27.95 -5.64
C VAL A 28 -37.63 27.53 -4.73
N LYS A 29 -38.46 26.47 -5.07
CA LYS A 29 -39.74 25.92 -4.42
C LYS A 29 -39.83 24.33 -4.22
N LYS A 30 -40.91 23.71 -3.60
CA LYS A 30 -41.00 22.26 -3.12
C LYS A 30 -42.44 21.58 -2.96
N ASP A 31 -42.58 20.22 -2.78
CA ASP A 31 -43.84 19.37 -2.65
C ASP A 31 -43.78 18.09 -1.68
N SER A 32 -44.84 17.24 -1.44
CA SER A 32 -44.94 16.23 -0.28
C SER A 32 -45.60 14.79 -0.43
N THR A 33 -45.39 13.81 0.53
CA THR A 33 -45.69 12.32 0.38
C THR A 33 -45.98 11.38 1.64
N GLN A 34 -46.98 11.58 2.55
CA GLN A 34 -47.28 10.60 3.67
C GLN A 34 -48.77 10.48 4.10
N GLU A 35 -49.19 9.34 4.72
CA GLU A 35 -50.56 9.09 5.27
C GLU A 35 -50.52 8.51 6.71
N LYS A 36 -51.30 9.08 7.66
CA LYS A 36 -51.33 8.67 9.08
C LYS A 36 -52.67 8.04 9.48
N GLU A 37 -52.66 7.03 10.36
CA GLU A 37 -53.90 6.46 10.94
C GLU A 37 -54.34 7.19 12.22
N ALA A 38 -53.39 7.59 13.07
CA ALA A 38 -53.66 8.31 14.32
C ALA A 38 -52.41 9.08 14.79
N VAL A 39 -52.61 10.18 15.54
CA VAL A 39 -51.55 10.99 16.16
C VAL A 39 -51.91 11.31 17.61
N GLN A 40 -50.90 11.22 18.48
CA GLN A 40 -50.86 11.58 19.91
C GLN A 40 -51.68 10.73 20.91
N PHE A 41 -50.94 9.91 21.66
CA PHE A 41 -51.17 9.73 23.11
C PHE A 41 -50.00 10.37 23.88
N THR A 42 -50.31 11.37 24.70
CA THR A 42 -49.34 12.12 25.52
C THR A 42 -49.16 11.50 26.91
N LYS A 43 -48.57 10.30 26.97
CA LYS A 43 -48.03 9.78 28.24
C LYS A 43 -46.65 9.17 27.99
N ALA A 44 -45.62 9.84 28.50
CA ALA A 44 -44.26 9.33 28.42
C ALA A 44 -44.14 8.07 29.29
N SER A 45 -43.84 6.93 28.68
CA SER A 45 -43.61 5.68 29.40
C SER A 45 -42.13 5.55 29.69
N VAL A 46 -41.76 5.36 30.97
CA VAL A 46 -40.37 5.39 31.44
C VAL A 46 -40.08 4.10 32.19
N GLY A 47 -39.01 3.43 31.77
CA GLY A 47 -38.51 2.20 32.34
C GLY A 47 -37.02 2.32 32.55
N LYS A 48 -36.48 1.61 33.54
CA LYS A 48 -35.05 1.62 33.84
C LYS A 48 -34.59 0.26 34.32
N ASN A 49 -33.36 -0.06 34.01
CA ASN A 49 -32.60 -1.12 34.63
C ASN A 49 -31.46 -0.50 35.48
N GLU A 50 -30.47 -1.28 35.91
CA GLU A 50 -29.40 -0.77 36.76
C GLU A 50 -28.41 0.17 36.05
N ALA A 51 -28.36 0.18 34.71
CA ALA A 51 -27.40 0.94 33.91
C ALA A 51 -28.01 1.96 32.95
N MET A 52 -29.29 1.84 32.60
CA MET A 52 -29.96 2.69 31.62
C MET A 52 -31.41 2.97 32.00
N GLN A 53 -31.84 4.20 31.79
CA GLN A 53 -33.25 4.59 31.70
C GLN A 53 -33.63 4.76 30.22
N MET A 54 -34.74 4.15 29.82
CA MET A 54 -35.37 4.29 28.52
C MET A 54 -36.74 4.97 28.67
N SER A 55 -36.97 6.03 27.91
CA SER A 55 -38.22 6.79 27.94
C SER A 55 -38.83 6.87 26.54
N VAL A 56 -40.05 6.37 26.37
CA VAL A 56 -40.86 6.54 25.15
C VAL A 56 -41.58 7.88 25.26
N LYS A 57 -41.20 8.88 24.45
CA LYS A 57 -41.77 10.24 24.53
C LYS A 57 -43.15 10.32 23.88
N ASN A 58 -43.30 9.67 22.73
CA ASN A 58 -44.54 9.55 21.96
C ASN A 58 -44.42 8.38 20.96
N PHE A 59 -45.54 8.05 20.33
CA PHE A 59 -45.59 7.14 19.18
C PHE A 59 -46.63 7.61 18.14
N GLU A 60 -46.44 7.19 16.90
CA GLU A 60 -47.36 7.43 15.78
C GLU A 60 -47.57 6.14 14.97
N ILE A 61 -48.77 5.97 14.39
CA ILE A 61 -49.11 4.79 13.57
C ILE A 61 -49.48 5.25 12.16
N PHE A 62 -48.87 4.61 11.18
CA PHE A 62 -49.02 4.89 9.75
C PHE A 62 -49.59 3.68 9.03
N SER A 63 -50.64 3.87 8.23
CA SER A 63 -51.13 2.89 7.25
C SER A 63 -50.13 2.71 6.10
N LYS A 64 -49.42 3.80 5.78
CA LYS A 64 -48.41 3.91 4.73
C LYS A 64 -47.34 4.91 5.14
N LEU A 65 -46.12 4.42 5.34
CA LEU A 65 -44.97 5.24 5.73
C LEU A 65 -44.05 5.44 4.51
N LYS A 66 -43.83 6.70 4.12
CA LYS A 66 -43.19 7.09 2.85
C LYS A 66 -43.94 6.39 1.67
N ASP A 67 -43.24 5.72 0.75
CA ASP A 67 -43.83 4.98 -0.38
C ASP A 67 -44.14 3.51 -0.09
N ILE A 68 -44.15 3.10 1.18
CA ILE A 68 -44.40 1.71 1.59
C ILE A 68 -45.84 1.57 2.08
N ASN A 69 -46.67 0.88 1.30
CA ASN A 69 -48.00 0.42 1.70
C ASN A 69 -47.86 -0.78 2.65
N ALA A 70 -47.37 -0.52 3.85
CA ALA A 70 -47.36 -1.41 5.00
C ALA A 70 -47.52 -0.59 6.27
N ARG A 71 -48.11 -1.21 7.30
CA ARG A 71 -48.47 -0.54 8.53
C ARG A 71 -47.25 -0.45 9.45
N TYR A 72 -46.96 0.72 9.99
CA TYR A 72 -45.79 0.95 10.85
C TYR A 72 -46.17 1.68 12.14
N LEU A 73 -45.54 1.26 13.25
CA LEU A 73 -45.43 2.03 14.47
C LEU A 73 -44.08 2.75 14.47
N VAL A 74 -44.08 4.05 14.71
CA VAL A 74 -42.86 4.83 14.94
C VAL A 74 -42.84 5.30 16.40
N LEU A 75 -41.80 4.94 17.15
CA LEU A 75 -41.56 5.37 18.52
C LEU A 75 -40.51 6.49 18.53
N ASN A 76 -40.65 7.50 19.40
CA ASN A 76 -39.55 8.39 19.75
C ASN A 76 -39.01 8.03 21.15
N LEU A 77 -37.73 7.67 21.23
CA LEU A 77 -37.07 7.14 22.43
C LEU A 77 -35.98 8.09 22.93
N GLU A 78 -35.80 8.14 24.25
CA GLU A 78 -34.67 8.78 24.94
C GLU A 78 -34.00 7.77 25.87
N LEU A 79 -32.69 7.60 25.71
CA LEU A 79 -31.85 6.70 26.50
C LEU A 79 -30.90 7.52 27.38
N ASN A 80 -30.83 7.21 28.68
CA ASN A 80 -29.97 7.91 29.64
C ASN A 80 -29.13 6.90 30.45
N ASN A 81 -27.83 7.14 30.55
CA ASN A 81 -26.89 6.28 31.28
C ASN A 81 -26.99 6.53 32.80
N LEU A 82 -27.33 5.48 33.55
CA LEU A 82 -27.49 5.46 35.01
C LEU A 82 -26.31 4.84 35.76
N LEU A 83 -25.26 4.39 35.07
CA LEU A 83 -24.11 3.76 35.70
C LEU A 83 -23.49 4.69 36.75
N LYS A 84 -23.16 4.12 37.90
CA LYS A 84 -22.55 4.87 39.01
C LYS A 84 -21.08 5.13 38.72
N SER A 85 -20.50 6.09 39.45
CA SER A 85 -19.04 6.19 39.50
C SER A 85 -18.50 4.90 40.08
N GLN A 86 -17.51 4.33 39.42
CA GLN A 86 -16.77 3.18 39.91
C GLN A 86 -15.30 3.34 39.58
N LYS A 87 -14.47 2.63 40.33
CA LYS A 87 -13.03 2.64 40.22
C LYS A 87 -12.58 1.99 38.91
N VAL A 88 -12.29 2.80 37.89
CA VAL A 88 -11.81 2.36 36.57
C VAL A 88 -10.30 2.57 36.45
N ILE A 89 -9.63 1.68 35.71
CA ILE A 89 -8.20 1.81 35.40
C ILE A 89 -8.03 2.81 34.25
N VAL A 90 -7.08 3.72 34.38
CA VAL A 90 -6.71 4.70 33.34
C VAL A 90 -5.22 4.58 33.06
N SER A 91 -4.84 4.05 31.89
CA SER A 91 -3.46 4.07 31.44
C SER A 91 -3.12 5.40 30.76
N ASN A 92 -1.90 5.90 30.99
CA ASN A 92 -1.35 7.02 30.22
C ASN A 92 -1.00 6.55 28.81
N GLY A 93 -1.99 6.59 27.92
CA GLY A 93 -1.89 6.23 26.51
C GLY A 93 -2.57 4.91 26.16
N SER A 94 -3.23 4.89 24.99
CA SER A 94 -3.89 3.74 24.34
C SER A 94 -4.97 3.01 25.17
N ASN A 95 -6.23 3.11 24.73
CA ASN A 95 -7.31 2.21 25.17
C ASN A 95 -7.28 0.84 24.45
N HIS A 96 -6.20 0.49 23.74
CA HIS A 96 -6.12 -0.72 22.93
C HIS A 96 -5.55 -1.93 23.70
N PRO A 97 -6.18 -3.12 23.65
CA PRO A 97 -5.83 -4.30 24.47
C PRO A 97 -4.38 -4.78 24.39
N SER A 98 -3.71 -4.53 23.27
CA SER A 98 -2.37 -5.03 22.96
C SER A 98 -1.25 -4.37 23.79
N SER A 99 -1.53 -3.30 24.54
CA SER A 99 -0.52 -2.61 25.37
C SER A 99 -0.36 -3.17 26.79
N TRP A 100 -1.08 -4.23 27.17
CA TRP A 100 -1.18 -4.71 28.56
C TRP A 100 -0.64 -6.12 28.82
N VAL A 101 -0.11 -6.80 27.80
CA VAL A 101 0.56 -8.09 27.98
C VAL A 101 1.97 -7.85 28.54
N ASN A 102 2.33 -8.54 29.62
CA ASN A 102 3.61 -8.46 30.38
C ASN A 102 3.84 -7.20 31.26
N LYS A 103 2.80 -6.51 31.73
CA LYS A 103 2.94 -5.54 32.85
C LYS A 103 2.42 -6.10 34.17
N SER A 104 3.23 -6.02 35.23
CA SER A 104 2.85 -6.39 36.59
C SER A 104 1.82 -5.39 37.16
N SER A 105 1.12 -5.80 38.24
CA SER A 105 -0.05 -5.11 38.79
C SER A 105 0.22 -3.78 39.50
N GLU A 106 1.44 -3.24 39.45
CA GLU A 106 1.86 -2.06 40.22
C GLU A 106 1.75 -0.74 39.43
N ASP A 107 1.60 -0.79 38.10
CA ASP A 107 1.62 0.36 37.17
C ASP A 107 0.23 0.92 36.79
N TYR A 108 -0.85 0.58 37.52
CA TYR A 108 -2.21 1.00 37.18
C TYR A 108 -2.70 2.20 38.02
N GLU A 109 -2.94 3.34 37.37
CA GLU A 109 -3.63 4.47 38.01
C GLU A 109 -5.15 4.24 37.99
N TYR A 110 -5.74 4.16 39.18
CA TYR A 110 -7.18 3.98 39.35
C TYR A 110 -7.87 5.33 39.53
N LYS A 111 -8.86 5.64 38.69
CA LYS A 111 -9.68 6.85 38.78
C LYS A 111 -11.16 6.49 38.93
N GLU A 112 -11.87 7.27 39.74
CA GLU A 112 -13.32 7.18 39.86
C GLU A 112 -13.97 7.85 38.64
N ALA A 113 -14.68 7.07 37.82
CA ALA A 113 -15.45 7.59 36.69
C ALA A 113 -16.72 6.78 36.45
N ILE A 114 -17.71 7.42 35.83
CA ILE A 114 -18.89 6.75 35.30
C ILE A 114 -18.52 6.17 33.93
N PRO A 115 -18.62 4.85 33.71
CA PRO A 115 -18.35 4.24 32.40
C PRO A 115 -19.46 4.53 31.38
N LEU A 116 -19.10 4.43 30.10
CA LEU A 116 -20.04 4.46 28.97
C LEU A 116 -20.93 3.20 29.00
N TYR A 117 -22.22 3.34 28.73
CA TYR A 117 -23.13 2.21 28.54
C TYR A 117 -23.28 1.88 27.05
N GLN A 118 -22.99 0.63 26.67
CA GLN A 118 -22.92 0.19 25.28
C GLN A 118 -23.93 -0.94 25.03
N ILE A 119 -24.78 -0.76 24.02
CA ILE A 119 -25.67 -1.78 23.46
C ILE A 119 -25.02 -2.28 22.17
N PRO A 120 -24.51 -3.53 22.11
CA PRO A 120 -23.70 -3.99 20.97
C PRO A 120 -24.46 -4.01 19.62
N ASP A 121 -25.69 -4.53 19.61
CA ASP A 121 -26.59 -4.49 18.44
C ASP A 121 -28.04 -4.30 18.91
N LEU A 122 -28.60 -3.09 18.77
CA LEU A 122 -29.94 -2.80 19.24
C LEU A 122 -31.02 -3.73 18.64
N LYS A 123 -30.83 -4.27 17.42
CA LYS A 123 -31.82 -5.16 16.80
C LYS A 123 -31.96 -6.49 17.52
N GLN A 124 -30.91 -6.95 18.19
CA GLN A 124 -30.87 -8.22 18.92
C GLN A 124 -31.37 -8.07 20.37
N HIS A 125 -31.54 -6.82 20.83
CA HIS A 125 -31.88 -6.49 22.21
C HIS A 125 -33.24 -5.77 22.36
N LEU A 126 -33.84 -5.21 21.29
CA LEU A 126 -35.05 -4.38 21.38
C LEU A 126 -36.20 -4.88 20.49
N TYR A 127 -37.34 -5.18 21.12
CA TYR A 127 -38.51 -5.79 20.48
C TYR A 127 -39.82 -5.09 20.86
N LEU A 128 -40.73 -5.00 19.90
CA LEU A 128 -42.11 -4.55 20.16
C LEU A 128 -43.03 -5.77 20.27
N ARG A 129 -43.94 -5.79 21.26
CA ARG A 129 -45.08 -6.72 21.28
C ARG A 129 -46.38 -5.96 21.01
N LEU A 130 -47.22 -6.56 20.18
CA LEU A 130 -48.57 -6.10 19.85
C LEU A 130 -49.58 -7.08 20.44
N ASN A 131 -50.53 -6.59 21.25
CA ASN A 131 -51.58 -7.38 21.89
C ASN A 131 -51.07 -8.61 22.66
N ASN A 132 -49.91 -8.48 23.31
CA ASN A 132 -49.17 -9.58 23.97
C ASN A 132 -48.87 -10.80 23.06
N GLN A 133 -48.76 -10.60 21.74
CA GLN A 133 -48.38 -11.64 20.77
C GLN A 133 -46.85 -11.69 20.53
N GLU A 134 -46.41 -12.40 19.49
CA GLU A 134 -45.00 -12.58 19.13
C GLU A 134 -44.22 -11.26 19.00
N GLU A 135 -42.92 -11.34 19.29
CA GLU A 135 -42.02 -10.21 19.27
C GLU A 135 -41.70 -9.76 17.86
N GLN A 136 -41.96 -8.48 17.59
CA GLN A 136 -41.62 -7.82 16.35
C GLN A 136 -40.25 -7.18 16.52
N ALA A 137 -39.26 -7.71 15.80
CA ALA A 137 -37.93 -7.14 15.74
C ALA A 137 -37.94 -5.74 15.11
N LEU A 138 -36.89 -4.98 15.39
CA LEU A 138 -36.71 -3.63 14.88
C LEU A 138 -36.58 -3.61 13.33
N ASP A 139 -37.52 -2.95 12.66
CA ASP A 139 -37.54 -2.89 11.19
C ASP A 139 -36.41 -1.97 10.68
N ILE A 140 -35.77 -2.35 9.58
CA ILE A 140 -34.71 -1.56 8.94
C ILE A 140 -35.22 -0.23 8.36
N MET A 141 -36.54 -0.10 8.15
CA MET A 141 -37.25 1.17 7.92
C MET A 141 -36.93 2.24 8.99
N SER A 142 -36.51 1.83 10.20
CA SER A 142 -36.00 2.75 11.24
C SER A 142 -34.91 3.69 10.74
N LEU A 143 -34.07 3.26 9.78
CA LEU A 143 -33.02 4.09 9.20
C LEU A 143 -33.56 5.20 8.26
N LEU A 144 -34.78 5.03 7.73
CA LEU A 144 -35.44 5.96 6.80
C LEU A 144 -36.37 6.97 7.50
N LEU A 145 -36.43 6.92 8.83
CA LEU A 145 -37.14 7.89 9.64
C LEU A 145 -36.43 9.26 9.63
N ASP A 146 -37.13 10.31 10.04
CA ASP A 146 -36.62 11.67 9.92
C ASP A 146 -35.58 12.01 11.00
N LYS A 147 -35.61 11.32 12.15
CA LYS A 147 -34.57 11.35 13.19
C LYS A 147 -34.24 9.93 13.69
N PRO A 148 -33.52 9.08 12.95
CA PRO A 148 -33.26 7.70 13.34
C PRO A 148 -32.39 7.64 14.61
N LEU A 149 -32.72 6.77 15.57
CA LEU A 149 -31.88 6.52 16.75
C LEU A 149 -30.60 5.72 16.39
N LEU A 150 -30.69 4.92 15.32
CA LEU A 150 -29.57 4.15 14.76
C LEU A 150 -28.73 4.97 13.78
N ALA A 151 -27.43 4.72 13.77
CA ALA A 151 -26.55 5.21 12.73
C ALA A 151 -26.80 4.45 11.40
N TYR A 152 -26.61 5.11 10.26
CA TYR A 152 -26.83 4.48 8.95
C TYR A 152 -25.91 3.27 8.68
N ASN A 153 -24.75 3.20 9.34
CA ASN A 153 -23.72 2.16 9.19
C ASN A 153 -23.62 1.19 10.39
N SER A 154 -24.29 1.43 11.52
CA SER A 154 -24.16 0.60 12.73
C SER A 154 -25.47 0.49 13.51
N ASN A 155 -25.75 -0.72 14.02
CA ASN A 155 -26.85 -0.97 14.95
C ASN A 155 -26.44 -0.72 16.43
N GLN A 156 -25.16 -0.45 16.70
CA GLN A 156 -24.64 -0.22 18.04
C GLN A 156 -25.18 1.10 18.62
N ILE A 157 -25.50 1.10 19.92
CA ILE A 157 -25.81 2.31 20.66
C ILE A 157 -24.83 2.51 21.81
N GLU A 158 -24.17 3.65 21.80
CA GLU A 158 -23.41 4.17 22.94
C GLU A 158 -24.21 5.27 23.64
N VAL A 159 -24.32 5.18 24.97
CA VAL A 159 -24.93 6.18 25.84
C VAL A 159 -23.85 6.72 26.78
N LEU A 160 -23.35 7.91 26.46
CA LEU A 160 -22.25 8.55 27.17
C LEU A 160 -22.65 8.96 28.60
N PRO A 161 -21.70 8.97 29.56
CA PRO A 161 -21.96 9.41 30.93
C PRO A 161 -22.59 10.80 30.99
N LYS A 162 -23.65 10.94 31.80
CA LYS A 162 -24.38 12.21 32.02
C LYS A 162 -24.94 12.87 30.76
N LYS A 163 -25.14 12.10 29.68
CA LYS A 163 -25.79 12.55 28.43
C LYS A 163 -26.92 11.58 28.06
N PHE A 164 -27.99 12.14 27.52
CA PHE A 164 -29.11 11.38 26.94
C PHE A 164 -28.96 11.31 25.41
N LYS A 165 -29.41 10.19 24.83
CA LYS A 165 -29.45 9.95 23.38
C LYS A 165 -30.91 9.78 22.95
N GLU A 166 -31.41 10.68 22.11
CA GLU A 166 -32.79 10.68 21.62
C GLU A 166 -32.84 10.28 20.14
N GLY A 167 -33.92 9.63 19.71
CA GLY A 167 -34.17 9.29 18.32
C GLY A 167 -35.35 8.32 18.13
N GLN A 168 -35.74 8.18 16.87
CA GLN A 168 -36.90 7.41 16.44
C GLN A 168 -36.54 6.00 15.96
N LEU A 169 -37.46 5.06 16.14
CA LEU A 169 -37.38 3.67 15.68
C LEU A 169 -38.72 3.22 15.08
N ALA A 170 -38.68 2.35 14.07
CA ALA A 170 -39.85 1.83 13.37
C ALA A 170 -40.02 0.31 13.57
N PHE A 171 -41.25 -0.12 13.78
CA PHE A 171 -41.65 -1.53 13.85
C PHE A 171 -42.81 -1.76 12.88
N ARG A 172 -42.77 -2.86 12.11
CA ARG A 172 -43.81 -3.17 11.11
C ARG A 172 -44.97 -3.91 11.78
N LEU A 173 -46.16 -3.34 11.73
CA LEU A 173 -47.37 -3.92 12.31
C LEU A 173 -48.13 -4.78 11.27
N PRO A 174 -48.84 -5.83 11.70
CA PRO A 174 -49.74 -6.57 10.82
C PRO A 174 -50.91 -5.68 10.36
N LYS A 175 -51.16 -5.62 9.05
CA LYS A 175 -52.11 -4.66 8.42
C LYS A 175 -53.51 -4.67 9.04
N ASN A 176 -54.05 -5.84 9.37
CA ASN A 176 -55.45 -6.01 9.75
C ASN A 176 -55.67 -6.28 11.25
N LYS A 177 -54.66 -6.13 12.11
CA LYS A 177 -54.82 -6.34 13.57
C LYS A 177 -55.17 -5.03 14.27
N LYS A 178 -56.32 -4.98 14.95
CA LYS A 178 -56.66 -3.88 15.88
C LYS A 178 -55.59 -3.79 16.98
N ILE A 179 -55.19 -2.58 17.34
CA ILE A 179 -54.16 -2.34 18.36
C ILE A 179 -54.88 -2.05 19.68
N GLU A 180 -54.73 -2.94 20.64
CA GLU A 180 -55.34 -2.83 21.97
C GLU A 180 -54.28 -2.75 23.07
N GLN A 181 -53.10 -3.33 22.84
CA GLN A 181 -51.94 -3.23 23.71
C GLN A 181 -50.65 -3.14 22.88
N LEU A 182 -49.70 -2.31 23.34
CA LEU A 182 -48.34 -2.19 22.82
C LEU A 182 -47.36 -2.17 23.99
N SER A 183 -46.28 -2.93 23.89
CA SER A 183 -45.16 -2.84 24.83
C SER A 183 -43.82 -2.99 24.13
N LEU A 184 -42.81 -2.29 24.66
CA LEU A 184 -41.43 -2.34 24.21
C LEU A 184 -40.61 -3.14 25.23
N HIS A 185 -39.84 -4.10 24.75
CA HIS A 185 -39.06 -5.03 25.54
C HIS A 185 -37.59 -4.86 25.15
N TYR A 186 -36.79 -4.41 26.10
CA TYR A 186 -35.34 -4.31 25.95
C TYR A 186 -34.67 -5.33 26.85
N TYR A 187 -33.91 -6.25 26.26
CA TYR A 187 -33.23 -7.33 26.96
C TYR A 187 -31.80 -6.95 27.31
N ASP A 188 -31.44 -6.97 28.59
CA ASP A 188 -30.10 -6.66 29.08
C ASP A 188 -29.70 -7.66 30.15
N THR A 189 -28.75 -8.51 29.76
CA THR A 189 -28.31 -9.69 30.49
C THR A 189 -27.42 -9.37 31.70
N LYS A 190 -26.94 -8.12 31.81
CA LYS A 190 -26.04 -7.68 32.88
C LYS A 190 -26.74 -6.79 33.90
N TYR A 191 -27.67 -5.94 33.46
CA TYR A 191 -28.28 -4.92 34.33
C TYR A 191 -29.81 -5.05 34.48
N GLY A 192 -30.42 -6.04 33.84
CA GLY A 192 -31.85 -6.37 33.92
C GLY A 192 -32.67 -5.83 32.74
N ASP A 193 -33.74 -6.52 32.38
CA ASP A 193 -34.58 -6.16 31.24
C ASP A 193 -35.41 -4.89 31.53
N ILE A 194 -35.66 -4.08 30.50
CA ILE A 194 -36.58 -2.95 30.56
C ILE A 194 -37.85 -3.30 29.78
N ASN A 195 -38.94 -3.52 30.51
CA ASN A 195 -40.26 -3.82 29.96
C ASN A 195 -41.17 -2.58 30.10
N LEU A 196 -41.63 -2.05 28.97
CA LEU A 196 -42.27 -0.74 28.87
C LEU A 196 -43.68 -0.87 28.26
N PRO A 197 -44.78 -0.74 29.04
CA PRO A 197 -46.11 -0.59 28.48
C PRO A 197 -46.24 0.76 27.77
N ILE A 198 -46.56 0.75 26.48
CA ILE A 198 -46.75 1.94 25.65
C ILE A 198 -48.23 2.27 25.53
N LEU A 199 -49.07 1.25 25.35
CA LEU A 199 -50.53 1.37 25.26
C LEU A 199 -51.15 0.12 25.88
N GLY A 200 -52.23 0.27 26.65
CA GLY A 200 -52.89 -0.85 27.34
C GLY A 200 -52.04 -1.50 28.45
N GLU A 201 -52.64 -2.44 29.17
CA GLU A 201 -51.94 -3.19 30.23
C GLU A 201 -51.12 -4.33 29.62
N MET A 202 -49.80 -4.27 29.83
CA MET A 202 -48.86 -5.34 29.45
C MET A 202 -49.08 -6.54 30.36
N LYS A 203 -49.35 -7.72 29.79
CA LYS A 203 -49.38 -8.98 30.54
C LYS A 203 -47.99 -9.59 30.49
N GLU A 204 -47.41 -9.89 31.65
CA GLU A 204 -46.11 -10.54 31.71
C GLU A 204 -46.15 -11.89 31.01
N LYS A 205 -45.19 -12.10 30.11
CA LYS A 205 -44.90 -13.42 29.56
C LYS A 205 -43.41 -13.51 29.27
N THR A 206 -42.70 -14.16 30.19
CA THR A 206 -41.38 -14.74 29.95
C THR A 206 -41.53 -15.95 29.04
N VAL A 207 -40.76 -16.00 27.96
CA VAL A 207 -40.62 -17.22 27.15
C VAL A 207 -39.53 -18.06 27.81
N THR A 208 -39.94 -18.95 28.70
CA THR A 208 -39.03 -19.83 29.43
C THR A 208 -38.50 -20.92 28.49
N VAL A 209 -37.20 -20.84 28.15
CA VAL A 209 -36.46 -21.99 27.62
C VAL A 209 -36.26 -22.97 28.77
N ASN A 210 -36.32 -24.28 28.50
CA ASN A 210 -36.03 -25.29 29.51
C ASN A 210 -34.60 -25.10 30.02
N SER A 211 -34.47 -24.70 31.28
CA SER A 211 -33.17 -24.54 31.94
C SER A 211 -32.52 -25.92 32.08
N LEU A 212 -31.34 -26.10 31.49
CA LEU A 212 -30.52 -27.28 31.75
C LEU A 212 -30.04 -27.24 33.21
N SER A 213 -30.07 -28.38 33.90
CA SER A 213 -29.42 -28.54 35.20
C SER A 213 -27.95 -28.13 35.06
N GLN A 214 -27.52 -27.12 35.82
CA GLN A 214 -26.28 -26.35 35.60
C GLN A 214 -25.09 -27.23 35.18
N THR A 215 -24.79 -27.27 33.88
CA THR A 215 -23.61 -27.98 33.37
C THR A 215 -22.33 -27.28 33.79
N LYS A 216 -21.28 -28.07 34.04
CA LYS A 216 -20.00 -27.56 34.57
C LYS A 216 -19.43 -26.47 33.66
N SER A 217 -19.19 -25.30 34.25
CA SER A 217 -18.41 -24.22 33.64
C SER A 217 -17.01 -24.71 33.26
N ALA A 218 -16.68 -24.75 31.97
CA ALA A 218 -15.29 -24.90 31.55
C ALA A 218 -14.57 -23.56 31.75
N LYS A 219 -13.60 -23.51 32.66
CA LYS A 219 -12.61 -22.42 32.70
C LYS A 219 -11.61 -22.66 31.57
N MET A 220 -11.46 -21.69 30.68
CA MET A 220 -10.61 -21.79 29.49
C MET A 220 -9.17 -21.34 29.80
N ASN A 221 -9.02 -20.10 30.26
CA ASN A 221 -7.92 -19.60 31.09
C ASN A 221 -8.44 -18.36 31.86
N ASP A 222 -7.56 -17.50 32.37
CA ASP A 222 -7.95 -16.32 33.17
C ASP A 222 -8.73 -15.24 32.40
N ASN A 223 -8.83 -15.32 31.07
CA ASN A 223 -9.31 -14.22 30.20
C ASN A 223 -10.82 -14.20 29.88
N PHE A 224 -11.52 -15.33 29.75
CA PHE A 224 -12.98 -15.35 29.62
C PHE A 224 -13.61 -16.72 29.96
N SER A 225 -14.91 -16.73 30.23
CA SER A 225 -15.72 -17.95 30.43
C SER A 225 -16.76 -18.10 29.32
N LEU A 226 -17.04 -19.36 28.95
CA LEU A 226 -18.21 -19.74 28.16
C LEU A 226 -19.00 -20.80 28.94
N ARG A 227 -20.32 -20.67 28.98
CA ARG A 227 -21.22 -21.66 29.58
C ARG A 227 -22.43 -21.90 28.68
N VAL A 228 -22.86 -23.15 28.52
CA VAL A 228 -24.18 -23.46 27.96
C VAL A 228 -25.22 -23.36 29.07
N THR A 229 -26.28 -22.59 28.86
CA THR A 229 -27.32 -22.32 29.87
C THR A 229 -28.70 -22.85 29.48
N GLY A 230 -28.91 -23.20 28.22
CA GLY A 230 -30.16 -23.77 27.73
C GLY A 230 -30.00 -24.46 26.38
N TYR A 231 -30.94 -25.34 26.07
CA TYR A 231 -31.00 -26.06 24.80
C TYR A 231 -32.45 -26.39 24.45
N GLN A 232 -32.81 -26.24 23.18
CA GLN A 232 -34.15 -26.57 22.69
C GLN A 232 -34.12 -26.95 21.20
N THR A 233 -35.01 -27.85 20.81
CA THR A 233 -35.20 -28.29 19.42
C THR A 233 -36.53 -27.74 18.90
N GLN A 234 -36.53 -27.15 17.69
CA GLN A 234 -37.73 -26.56 17.08
C GLN A 234 -37.78 -26.83 15.57
N ASP A 235 -38.98 -27.15 15.06
CA ASP A 235 -39.24 -27.31 13.62
C ASP A 235 -39.37 -25.97 12.85
N LYS A 236 -39.41 -24.84 13.56
CA LYS A 236 -39.68 -23.51 13.00
C LYS A 236 -39.01 -22.41 13.82
N ILE A 237 -38.41 -21.42 13.17
CA ILE A 237 -37.92 -20.18 13.80
C ILE A 237 -38.56 -18.98 13.07
N GLY A 238 -39.35 -18.19 13.80
CA GLY A 238 -40.19 -17.14 13.21
C GLY A 238 -41.18 -17.76 12.23
N GLU A 239 -41.17 -17.30 10.96
CA GLU A 239 -41.96 -17.92 9.88
C GLU A 239 -41.27 -19.10 9.18
N ASN A 240 -39.96 -19.27 9.36
CA ASN A 240 -39.15 -20.23 8.62
C ASN A 240 -39.30 -21.65 9.20
N LYS A 241 -39.91 -22.57 8.43
CA LYS A 241 -40.00 -23.99 8.79
C LYS A 241 -38.80 -24.77 8.24
N ALA A 242 -38.23 -25.64 9.05
CA ALA A 242 -37.19 -26.58 8.61
C ALA A 242 -37.72 -27.51 7.50
N PRO A 243 -36.88 -27.96 6.54
CA PRO A 243 -37.22 -29.05 5.63
C PRO A 243 -37.66 -30.31 6.37
N LYS A 244 -38.44 -31.18 5.71
CA LYS A 244 -38.91 -32.44 6.32
C LYS A 244 -37.77 -33.33 6.88
N GLU A 245 -36.60 -33.25 6.26
CA GLU A 245 -35.38 -34.01 6.58
C GLU A 245 -34.58 -33.46 7.78
N GLY A 246 -34.99 -32.36 8.41
CA GLY A 246 -34.19 -31.70 9.45
C GLY A 246 -34.96 -30.82 10.43
N GLN A 247 -34.24 -30.29 11.42
CA GLN A 247 -34.76 -29.47 12.51
C GLN A 247 -33.75 -28.38 12.91
N PHE A 248 -34.20 -27.38 13.65
CA PHE A 248 -33.31 -26.39 14.26
C PHE A 248 -33.03 -26.76 15.72
N GLU A 249 -31.75 -26.89 16.07
CA GLU A 249 -31.27 -27.06 17.44
C GLU A 249 -30.70 -25.71 17.90
N ILE A 250 -31.26 -25.15 18.98
CA ILE A 250 -30.93 -23.82 19.51
C ILE A 250 -30.21 -24.00 20.85
N VAL A 251 -28.99 -23.49 20.93
CA VAL A 251 -28.14 -23.47 22.12
C VAL A 251 -28.14 -22.07 22.71
N GLU A 252 -28.46 -21.93 24.00
CA GLU A 252 -28.30 -20.69 24.75
C GLU A 252 -26.98 -20.73 25.53
N ILE A 253 -26.20 -19.65 25.42
CA ILE A 253 -24.87 -19.53 26.03
C ILE A 253 -24.71 -18.23 26.80
N ASP A 254 -23.89 -18.26 27.85
CA ASP A 254 -23.37 -17.07 28.54
C ASP A 254 -21.87 -16.93 28.22
N ILE A 255 -21.45 -15.74 27.79
CA ILE A 255 -20.06 -15.34 27.56
C ILE A 255 -19.67 -14.25 28.56
N GLU A 256 -18.77 -14.59 29.47
CA GLU A 256 -18.23 -13.71 30.51
C GLU A 256 -16.81 -13.26 30.11
N SER A 257 -16.64 -12.02 29.65
CA SER A 257 -15.33 -11.43 29.41
C SER A 257 -14.65 -11.08 30.73
N LYS A 258 -13.52 -11.72 31.03
CA LYS A 258 -12.63 -11.39 32.18
C LYS A 258 -11.44 -10.53 31.77
N LEU A 259 -11.34 -10.23 30.47
CA LEU A 259 -10.39 -9.29 29.92
C LEU A 259 -10.72 -7.86 30.35
N TYR A 260 -9.68 -7.06 30.58
CA TYR A 260 -9.77 -5.59 30.66
C TYR A 260 -9.97 -4.92 29.29
N ALA A 261 -10.33 -5.71 28.28
CA ALA A 261 -10.31 -5.38 26.85
C ALA A 261 -11.63 -5.76 26.17
N ILE A 262 -11.92 -5.14 25.01
CA ILE A 262 -13.04 -5.53 24.16
C ILE A 262 -12.74 -6.92 23.57
N LEU A 263 -13.60 -7.89 23.87
CA LEU A 263 -13.53 -9.24 23.32
C LEU A 263 -14.29 -9.26 21.99
N ALA A 264 -13.57 -9.06 20.89
CA ALA A 264 -14.08 -9.12 19.54
C ALA A 264 -13.89 -10.51 18.91
N PHE A 265 -14.92 -11.07 18.29
CA PHE A 265 -14.86 -12.37 17.61
C PHE A 265 -15.92 -12.51 16.51
N ASP A 266 -15.73 -13.47 15.62
CA ASP A 266 -16.67 -13.82 14.55
C ASP A 266 -17.35 -15.16 14.88
N PRO A 267 -18.62 -15.17 15.31
CA PRO A 267 -19.33 -16.39 15.70
C PRO A 267 -19.45 -17.39 14.54
N SER A 268 -19.72 -16.88 13.33
CA SER A 268 -19.94 -17.69 12.12
C SER A 268 -18.72 -18.52 11.70
N GLN A 269 -17.53 -18.10 12.12
CA GLN A 269 -16.26 -18.76 11.80
C GLN A 269 -15.72 -19.62 12.96
N ARG A 270 -16.40 -19.65 14.12
CA ARG A 270 -15.83 -20.22 15.36
C ARG A 270 -16.74 -21.19 16.10
N PHE A 271 -18.06 -21.08 15.98
CA PHE A 271 -19.00 -21.93 16.70
C PHE A 271 -19.52 -23.08 15.85
N TYR A 272 -19.45 -24.28 16.41
CA TYR A 272 -19.90 -25.54 15.82
C TYR A 272 -20.72 -26.32 16.84
N LEU A 273 -21.74 -27.06 16.39
CA LEU A 273 -22.43 -28.06 17.17
C LEU A 273 -21.93 -29.43 16.76
N THR A 274 -21.26 -30.13 17.67
CA THR A 274 -20.82 -31.51 17.48
C THR A 274 -21.96 -32.46 17.86
N VAL A 275 -22.29 -33.38 16.95
CA VAL A 275 -23.35 -34.38 17.09
C VAL A 275 -22.73 -35.78 16.96
N GLY A 276 -22.84 -36.59 17.99
CA GLY A 276 -22.07 -37.84 18.11
C GLY A 276 -20.57 -37.58 18.27
N GLU A 277 -19.74 -38.49 17.78
CA GLU A 277 -18.27 -38.38 17.82
C GLU A 277 -17.70 -37.90 16.46
N THR A 278 -18.48 -37.98 15.38
CA THR A 278 -17.99 -37.83 14.00
C THR A 278 -18.61 -36.70 13.16
N HIS A 279 -19.56 -35.92 13.69
CA HIS A 279 -20.23 -34.82 12.97
C HIS A 279 -20.04 -33.48 13.65
N ALA A 280 -19.72 -32.44 12.87
CA ALA A 280 -19.66 -31.05 13.31
C ALA A 280 -20.49 -30.15 12.37
N VAL A 281 -21.55 -29.56 12.90
CA VAL A 281 -22.50 -28.69 12.20
C VAL A 281 -22.10 -27.23 12.41
N LYS A 282 -22.01 -26.45 11.34
CA LYS A 282 -21.70 -25.01 11.40
C LYS A 282 -22.88 -24.21 11.96
N LEU A 283 -22.57 -23.11 12.65
CA LEU A 283 -23.56 -22.11 13.03
C LEU A 283 -24.39 -21.65 11.82
N HIS A 284 -25.72 -21.73 11.93
CA HIS A 284 -26.62 -21.50 10.81
C HIS A 284 -27.08 -20.03 10.72
N PRO A 285 -27.18 -19.42 9.51
CA PRO A 285 -27.59 -18.03 9.35
C PRO A 285 -28.94 -17.66 9.99
N ILE A 286 -29.85 -18.62 10.17
CA ILE A 286 -31.13 -18.42 10.85
C ILE A 286 -30.99 -17.97 12.31
N THR A 287 -29.80 -18.09 12.90
CA THR A 287 -29.45 -17.51 14.20
C THR A 287 -29.82 -16.02 14.26
N GLN A 288 -29.69 -15.27 13.15
CA GLN A 288 -30.08 -13.85 13.07
C GLN A 288 -31.58 -13.59 13.29
N ALA A 289 -32.44 -14.61 13.15
CA ALA A 289 -33.88 -14.52 13.38
C ALA A 289 -34.29 -14.85 14.82
N LEU A 290 -33.34 -15.17 15.71
CA LEU A 290 -33.59 -15.41 17.13
C LEU A 290 -33.39 -14.13 17.96
N PRO A 291 -34.20 -13.93 19.02
CA PRO A 291 -33.84 -13.00 20.08
C PRO A 291 -32.45 -13.31 20.65
N MET A 292 -31.59 -12.29 20.77
CA MET A 292 -30.19 -12.42 21.20
C MET A 292 -29.35 -13.36 20.32
N GLY A 293 -29.71 -13.47 19.04
CA GLY A 293 -29.09 -14.36 18.04
C GLY A 293 -27.69 -13.91 17.59
N LEU A 294 -26.65 -14.59 18.06
CA LEU A 294 -25.26 -14.23 17.82
C LEU A 294 -24.69 -14.94 16.56
N TYR A 295 -24.70 -14.25 15.42
CA TYR A 295 -24.18 -14.80 14.14
C TYR A 295 -23.04 -13.98 13.53
N THR A 296 -23.23 -12.66 13.41
CA THR A 296 -22.25 -11.74 12.82
C THR A 296 -21.16 -11.37 13.83
N SER A 297 -20.03 -10.84 13.33
CA SER A 297 -18.94 -10.35 14.17
C SER A 297 -19.45 -9.44 15.30
N ALA A 298 -19.05 -9.76 16.53
CA ALA A 298 -19.52 -9.11 17.75
C ALA A 298 -18.33 -8.59 18.57
N SER A 299 -18.60 -7.67 19.48
CA SER A 299 -17.60 -7.06 20.38
C SER A 299 -18.21 -6.88 21.76
N LEU A 300 -17.66 -7.59 22.75
CA LEU A 300 -18.13 -7.56 24.13
C LEU A 300 -17.24 -6.66 24.97
N SER A 301 -17.82 -5.78 25.77
CA SER A 301 -17.08 -4.82 26.60
C SER A 301 -16.25 -5.53 27.70
N PRO A 302 -15.20 -4.90 28.24
CA PRO A 302 -14.46 -5.43 29.39
C PRO A 302 -15.37 -5.78 30.58
N GLY A 303 -15.13 -6.91 31.25
CA GLY A 303 -15.91 -7.30 32.44
C GLY A 303 -17.42 -7.47 32.20
N SER A 304 -17.84 -7.80 30.96
CA SER A 304 -19.25 -8.01 30.61
C SER A 304 -19.62 -9.49 30.64
N ASN A 305 -20.82 -9.80 31.14
CA ASN A 305 -21.46 -11.10 30.99
C ASN A 305 -22.65 -10.95 30.04
N ASN A 306 -22.63 -11.69 28.94
CA ASN A 306 -23.54 -11.52 27.82
C ASN A 306 -24.13 -12.87 27.45
N LYS A 307 -25.45 -12.97 27.51
CA LYS A 307 -26.16 -14.17 27.05
C LYS A 307 -26.50 -14.06 25.57
N PHE A 308 -26.40 -15.17 24.85
CA PHE A 308 -26.66 -15.27 23.42
C PHE A 308 -27.35 -16.58 23.05
N ARG A 309 -27.95 -16.62 21.86
CA ARG A 309 -28.52 -17.84 21.26
C ARG A 309 -27.85 -18.14 19.94
N LEU A 310 -27.62 -19.43 19.69
CA LEU A 310 -26.98 -19.99 18.51
C LEU A 310 -27.93 -21.03 17.89
N ALA A 311 -28.24 -20.93 16.60
CA ALA A 311 -29.07 -21.91 15.89
C ALA A 311 -28.22 -22.76 14.95
N PHE A 312 -28.44 -24.07 14.99
CA PHE A 312 -27.82 -25.05 14.11
C PHE A 312 -28.92 -25.81 13.35
N TYR A 313 -28.65 -26.18 12.10
CA TYR A 313 -29.55 -27.03 11.31
C TYR A 313 -29.04 -28.48 11.39
N VAL A 314 -29.80 -29.34 12.06
CA VAL A 314 -29.43 -30.74 12.31
C VAL A 314 -30.42 -31.64 11.57
N PRO A 315 -29.96 -32.66 10.80
CA PRO A 315 -30.85 -33.63 10.19
C PRO A 315 -31.66 -34.44 11.21
N LYS A 316 -32.86 -34.87 10.80
CA LYS A 316 -33.66 -35.82 11.58
C LYS A 316 -33.09 -37.24 11.42
N GLY A 317 -33.23 -38.05 12.46
CA GLY A 317 -32.55 -39.35 12.61
C GLY A 317 -31.31 -39.32 13.52
N MET A 318 -30.89 -38.14 13.98
CA MET A 318 -29.76 -37.93 14.90
C MET A 318 -30.21 -37.69 16.36
N GLU A 319 -31.49 -37.87 16.68
CA GLU A 319 -32.09 -37.47 17.97
C GLU A 319 -31.46 -38.17 19.18
N LYS A 320 -30.88 -39.35 19.00
CA LYS A 320 -30.27 -40.17 20.06
C LYS A 320 -28.78 -39.92 20.32
N GLN A 321 -28.06 -39.24 19.43
CA GLN A 321 -26.62 -39.00 19.57
C GLN A 321 -26.30 -37.96 20.67
N SER A 322 -25.07 -37.93 21.16
CA SER A 322 -24.60 -36.87 22.07
C SER A 322 -24.56 -35.50 21.37
N ARG A 323 -24.73 -34.41 22.12
CA ARG A 323 -24.51 -33.02 21.64
C ARG A 323 -23.44 -32.35 22.47
N SER A 324 -22.54 -31.62 21.81
CA SER A 324 -21.63 -30.67 22.47
C SER A 324 -21.42 -29.41 21.63
N LEU A 325 -21.34 -28.25 22.29
CA LEU A 325 -20.95 -27.00 21.64
C LEU A 325 -19.43 -26.96 21.55
N ARG A 326 -18.89 -26.79 20.35
CA ARG A 326 -17.46 -26.62 20.11
C ARG A 326 -17.13 -25.20 19.65
N VAL A 327 -16.05 -24.64 20.19
CA VAL A 327 -15.53 -23.32 19.81
C VAL A 327 -14.05 -23.45 19.42
N GLU A 328 -13.75 -23.11 18.17
CA GLU A 328 -12.40 -23.14 17.59
C GLU A 328 -11.54 -22.00 18.17
N LEU A 329 -10.34 -22.30 18.65
CA LEU A 329 -9.42 -21.32 19.25
C LEU A 329 -7.97 -21.52 18.83
N GLN A 330 -7.13 -20.49 18.97
CA GLN A 330 -5.68 -20.66 18.84
C GLN A 330 -5.14 -21.43 20.06
N GLY A 331 -4.67 -22.65 19.84
CA GLY A 331 -4.23 -23.58 20.88
C GLY A 331 -5.24 -24.70 21.10
N LYS A 332 -6.11 -24.56 22.10
CA LYS A 332 -7.05 -25.62 22.50
C LYS A 332 -8.51 -25.19 22.36
N ASP A 333 -9.27 -25.95 21.57
CA ASP A 333 -10.71 -25.77 21.40
C ASP A 333 -11.49 -26.01 22.70
N ILE A 334 -12.58 -25.27 22.87
CA ILE A 334 -13.55 -25.55 23.94
C ILE A 334 -14.55 -26.58 23.42
N VAL A 335 -14.83 -27.63 24.21
CA VAL A 335 -15.96 -28.54 23.98
C VAL A 335 -16.83 -28.55 25.24
N LEU A 336 -18.08 -28.11 25.12
CA LEU A 336 -19.06 -28.07 26.21
C LEU A 336 -20.16 -29.10 25.96
N PRO A 337 -20.33 -30.14 26.80
CA PRO A 337 -21.42 -31.09 26.64
C PRO A 337 -22.78 -30.40 26.87
N ILE A 338 -23.72 -30.67 25.97
CA ILE A 338 -25.10 -30.16 26.01
C ILE A 338 -26.06 -31.29 26.42
N GLN A 339 -25.94 -32.45 25.77
CA GLN A 339 -26.81 -33.61 25.95
C GLN A 339 -26.00 -34.90 25.81
N GLU A 340 -26.19 -35.85 26.71
CA GLU A 340 -25.65 -37.21 26.59
C GLU A 340 -26.48 -38.04 25.59
N GLY A 341 -25.85 -39.02 24.95
CA GLY A 341 -26.50 -39.84 23.92
C GLY A 341 -25.66 -41.04 23.49
N GLU A 342 -26.23 -41.84 22.60
CA GLU A 342 -25.62 -43.03 22.01
C GLU A 342 -24.34 -42.66 21.22
N LYS A 343 -23.29 -43.50 21.32
CA LYS A 343 -22.04 -43.35 20.55
C LYS A 343 -22.25 -43.78 19.09
N ASP A 344 -21.44 -43.24 18.19
CA ASP A 344 -21.48 -43.61 16.78
C ASP A 344 -21.12 -45.09 16.57
N VAL A 345 -21.92 -45.81 15.79
CA VAL A 345 -21.63 -47.20 15.42
C VAL A 345 -20.56 -47.22 14.34
N ILE A 346 -19.30 -47.28 14.76
CA ILE A 346 -18.14 -47.37 13.87
C ILE A 346 -18.03 -48.82 13.36
N LYS A 347 -18.26 -49.02 12.05
CA LYS A 347 -17.93 -50.28 11.37
C LYS A 347 -16.40 -50.43 11.26
N THR A 348 -15.90 -51.66 11.26
CA THR A 348 -14.49 -51.96 10.96
C THR A 348 -14.09 -51.37 9.61
N ALA A 349 -12.98 -50.63 9.56
CA ALA A 349 -12.53 -49.97 8.35
C ALA A 349 -12.12 -50.97 7.25
N LEU A 350 -12.47 -50.67 6.01
CA LEU A 350 -12.08 -51.41 4.81
C LEU A 350 -10.63 -51.12 4.39
N ALA A 351 -10.12 -49.94 4.73
CA ALA A 351 -8.72 -49.54 4.60
C ALA A 351 -8.42 -48.33 5.47
N GLU A 352 -7.17 -48.17 5.89
CA GLU A 352 -6.69 -47.02 6.68
C GLU A 352 -5.39 -46.48 6.09
N ASN A 353 -5.13 -45.17 6.25
CA ASN A 353 -3.89 -44.53 5.85
C ASN A 353 -3.63 -43.29 6.72
N SER A 354 -2.38 -42.92 6.95
CA SER A 354 -2.02 -41.78 7.80
C SER A 354 -0.83 -41.00 7.25
N ILE A 355 -0.82 -39.70 7.57
CA ILE A 355 0.29 -38.77 7.38
C ILE A 355 0.49 -37.99 8.68
N GLU A 356 1.57 -37.21 8.76
CA GLU A 356 1.78 -36.26 9.86
C GLU A 356 0.57 -35.32 10.03
N GLY A 357 0.01 -35.25 11.23
CA GLY A 357 -1.15 -34.41 11.58
C GLY A 357 -2.54 -35.02 11.28
N THR A 358 -2.65 -36.06 10.44
CA THR A 358 -3.98 -36.63 10.11
C THR A 358 -3.97 -38.07 9.58
N ALA A 359 -4.98 -38.84 9.99
CA ALA A 359 -5.29 -40.17 9.49
C ALA A 359 -6.66 -40.23 8.80
N LEU A 360 -6.84 -41.20 7.91
CA LEU A 360 -8.11 -41.49 7.23
C LEU A 360 -8.45 -42.98 7.36
N LYS A 361 -9.74 -43.27 7.50
CA LYS A 361 -10.33 -44.62 7.48
C LYS A 361 -11.45 -44.66 6.46
N ILE A 362 -11.45 -45.66 5.58
CA ILE A 362 -12.55 -45.94 4.65
C ILE A 362 -13.51 -46.88 5.37
N ASN A 363 -14.70 -46.42 5.71
CA ASN A 363 -15.68 -47.19 6.50
C ASN A 363 -16.54 -48.12 5.62
N ALA A 364 -16.87 -47.66 4.41
CA ALA A 364 -17.78 -48.33 3.48
C ALA A 364 -17.69 -47.73 2.07
N VAL A 365 -18.30 -48.40 1.09
CA VAL A 365 -18.57 -47.87 -0.25
C VAL A 365 -20.03 -48.14 -0.58
N TYR A 366 -20.73 -47.12 -1.09
CA TYR A 366 -22.15 -47.20 -1.42
C TYR A 366 -22.43 -46.82 -2.88
N ALA A 367 -23.38 -47.52 -3.49
CA ALA A 367 -23.99 -47.18 -4.76
C ALA A 367 -25.13 -46.19 -4.53
N TYR A 368 -25.12 -45.10 -5.31
CA TYR A 368 -26.17 -44.09 -5.34
C TYR A 368 -26.50 -43.77 -6.82
N PRO A 369 -27.70 -43.28 -7.20
CA PRO A 369 -28.06 -43.14 -8.62
C PRO A 369 -27.04 -42.33 -9.46
N LYS A 370 -26.36 -43.05 -10.37
CA LYS A 370 -25.25 -42.56 -11.23
C LYS A 370 -24.00 -42.08 -10.47
N LYS A 371 -23.80 -42.51 -9.22
CA LYS A 371 -22.68 -42.09 -8.37
C LYS A 371 -22.13 -43.25 -7.53
N ILE A 372 -20.88 -43.12 -7.13
CA ILE A 372 -20.27 -43.91 -6.06
C ILE A 372 -19.96 -42.97 -4.90
N LEU A 373 -20.35 -43.39 -3.69
CA LEU A 373 -20.06 -42.68 -2.44
C LEU A 373 -19.06 -43.53 -1.65
N VAL A 374 -17.90 -42.96 -1.30
CA VAL A 374 -16.95 -43.60 -0.38
C VAL A 374 -17.13 -42.97 0.99
N ASP A 375 -17.47 -43.78 1.98
CA ASP A 375 -17.61 -43.37 3.39
C ASP A 375 -16.23 -43.29 4.03
N VAL A 376 -15.84 -42.10 4.47
CA VAL A 376 -14.51 -41.83 5.01
C VAL A 376 -14.64 -41.11 6.35
N THR A 377 -13.93 -41.61 7.37
CA THR A 377 -13.67 -40.88 8.62
C THR A 377 -12.24 -40.38 8.59
N PHE A 378 -12.07 -39.06 8.69
CA PHE A 378 -10.79 -38.44 9.03
C PHE A 378 -10.63 -38.39 10.54
N ASN A 379 -9.40 -38.52 11.02
CA ASN A 379 -9.00 -38.33 12.41
C ASN A 379 -7.78 -37.40 12.43
N ASP A 380 -7.96 -36.22 12.98
CA ASP A 380 -6.94 -35.18 13.11
C ASP A 380 -6.16 -35.37 14.43
N GLU A 381 -4.84 -35.17 14.41
CA GLU A 381 -3.98 -35.36 15.60
C GLU A 381 -4.08 -34.14 16.54
N ASP A 382 -3.67 -34.28 17.81
CA ASP A 382 -3.67 -33.14 18.76
C ASP A 382 -2.39 -32.31 18.65
N ASP A 383 -2.22 -31.64 17.49
CA ASP A 383 -1.00 -30.88 17.14
C ASP A 383 -1.16 -29.34 17.27
N ALA A 384 -2.34 -28.89 17.70
CA ALA A 384 -2.79 -27.50 17.80
C ALA A 384 -3.15 -26.81 16.46
N TYR A 385 -3.23 -27.55 15.36
CA TYR A 385 -3.68 -27.10 14.04
C TYR A 385 -4.90 -27.89 13.56
N ALA A 386 -5.50 -27.47 12.45
CA ALA A 386 -6.72 -28.09 11.91
C ALA A 386 -6.48 -28.46 10.44
N THR A 387 -6.61 -29.74 10.09
CA THR A 387 -6.36 -30.21 8.71
C THR A 387 -7.32 -29.59 7.70
N ARG A 388 -6.76 -29.12 6.57
CA ARG A 388 -7.52 -28.57 5.45
C ARG A 388 -7.28 -29.39 4.18
N LEU A 389 -8.33 -30.03 3.68
CA LEU A 389 -8.28 -30.86 2.49
C LEU A 389 -8.90 -30.14 1.28
N HIS A 390 -8.24 -30.24 0.12
CA HIS A 390 -8.75 -29.69 -1.14
C HIS A 390 -8.21 -30.50 -2.32
N ASN A 391 -9.09 -30.93 -3.23
CA ASN A 391 -8.76 -31.79 -4.39
C ASN A 391 -7.92 -33.04 -4.02
N ALA A 392 -8.16 -33.60 -2.83
CA ALA A 392 -7.27 -34.58 -2.20
C ALA A 392 -7.43 -36.02 -2.74
N PHE A 393 -8.56 -36.35 -3.37
CA PHE A 393 -8.90 -37.73 -3.76
C PHE A 393 -9.34 -37.83 -5.21
N ARG A 394 -8.87 -38.89 -5.89
CA ARG A 394 -9.25 -39.25 -7.26
C ARG A 394 -9.64 -40.72 -7.36
N LEU A 395 -10.64 -41.01 -8.19
CA LEU A 395 -11.04 -42.37 -8.54
C LEU A 395 -10.62 -42.66 -9.99
N ASN A 396 -9.84 -43.71 -10.21
CA ASN A 396 -9.32 -44.10 -11.53
C ASN A 396 -9.82 -45.48 -11.95
N GLU A 397 -10.14 -45.67 -13.22
CA GLU A 397 -10.43 -46.99 -13.81
C GLU A 397 -9.13 -47.79 -14.05
N LYS A 398 -9.16 -49.12 -13.90
CA LYS A 398 -8.06 -50.02 -14.28
C LYS A 398 -8.47 -50.93 -15.45
N PRO A 399 -7.64 -51.09 -16.50
CA PRO A 399 -6.34 -50.41 -16.72
C PRO A 399 -6.52 -48.91 -16.98
N LEU A 400 -5.54 -48.09 -16.56
CA LEU A 400 -5.57 -46.63 -16.66
C LEU A 400 -5.65 -46.17 -18.12
N GLN A 401 -6.86 -45.94 -18.61
CA GLN A 401 -7.10 -45.19 -19.84
C GLN A 401 -6.91 -43.69 -19.57
N LYS A 402 -6.63 -42.90 -20.62
CA LYS A 402 -6.61 -41.43 -20.55
C LYS A 402 -8.05 -40.89 -20.47
N SER A 403 -8.70 -41.09 -19.32
CA SER A 403 -9.99 -40.48 -18.97
C SER A 403 -9.82 -39.51 -17.79
N GLU A 404 -10.74 -38.55 -17.69
CA GLU A 404 -10.63 -37.42 -16.77
C GLU A 404 -10.69 -37.88 -15.31
N ALA A 405 -9.70 -37.49 -14.50
CA ALA A 405 -9.68 -37.81 -13.08
C ALA A 405 -10.86 -37.14 -12.37
N MET A 406 -11.76 -37.95 -11.80
CA MET A 406 -12.87 -37.43 -11.01
C MET A 406 -12.41 -37.11 -9.59
N PHE A 407 -12.47 -35.83 -9.22
CA PHE A 407 -12.06 -35.33 -7.90
C PHE A 407 -13.23 -35.22 -6.92
N ALA A 408 -13.04 -35.73 -5.71
CA ALA A 408 -13.89 -35.41 -4.57
C ALA A 408 -13.38 -34.14 -3.84
N PHE A 409 -14.31 -33.39 -3.21
CA PHE A 409 -14.14 -32.04 -2.64
C PHE A 409 -13.75 -30.95 -3.65
N LYS A 410 -14.76 -30.40 -4.36
CA LYS A 410 -14.62 -29.17 -5.16
C LYS A 410 -14.39 -27.90 -4.31
N ASN A 411 -14.78 -27.94 -3.03
CA ASN A 411 -14.57 -26.88 -2.05
C ASN A 411 -13.42 -27.24 -1.09
N LYS A 412 -13.02 -26.31 -0.21
CA LYS A 412 -12.05 -26.59 0.86
C LYS A 412 -12.76 -27.21 2.05
N GLU A 413 -12.39 -28.43 2.42
CA GLU A 413 -12.92 -29.12 3.59
C GLU A 413 -11.99 -28.90 4.79
N VAL A 414 -12.57 -28.75 5.99
CA VAL A 414 -11.81 -28.56 7.24
C VAL A 414 -12.18 -29.67 8.22
N ILE A 415 -11.18 -30.29 8.82
CA ILE A 415 -11.26 -31.16 9.98
C ILE A 415 -10.65 -30.36 11.14
N LEU A 416 -11.26 -30.37 12.32
CA LEU A 416 -10.80 -29.54 13.45
C LEU A 416 -9.72 -30.26 14.25
N ASN A 417 -8.82 -29.51 14.90
CA ASN A 417 -7.76 -30.05 15.76
C ASN A 417 -8.28 -31.17 16.67
N ASN A 418 -7.66 -32.35 16.72
CA ASN A 418 -8.08 -33.43 17.62
C ASN A 418 -9.60 -33.75 17.47
N THR A 419 -10.05 -33.98 16.22
CA THR A 419 -11.43 -34.45 15.94
C THR A 419 -11.48 -35.58 14.93
N GLN A 420 -12.57 -36.34 15.01
CA GLN A 420 -13.01 -37.18 13.91
C GLN A 420 -14.07 -36.46 13.07
N LYS A 421 -13.98 -36.64 11.76
CA LYS A 421 -14.97 -36.11 10.82
C LYS A 421 -15.31 -37.15 9.76
N ARG A 422 -16.55 -37.62 9.79
CA ARG A 422 -17.09 -38.57 8.80
C ARG A 422 -17.79 -37.84 7.66
N VAL A 423 -17.54 -38.30 6.43
CA VAL A 423 -17.99 -37.66 5.18
C VAL A 423 -18.14 -38.70 4.08
N PHE A 424 -19.01 -38.42 3.10
CA PHE A 424 -18.99 -39.12 1.82
C PHE A 424 -18.09 -38.38 0.82
N LEU A 425 -17.18 -39.11 0.17
CA LEU A 425 -16.51 -38.68 -1.05
C LEU A 425 -17.43 -39.01 -2.25
N TRP A 426 -17.79 -38.00 -3.03
CA TRP A 426 -18.72 -38.13 -4.16
C TRP A 426 -17.95 -38.28 -5.47
N PHE A 427 -18.21 -39.37 -6.21
CA PHE A 427 -17.69 -39.58 -7.56
C PHE A 427 -18.84 -39.81 -8.53
N ASP A 428 -18.83 -39.16 -9.69
CA ASP A 428 -19.84 -39.27 -10.75
C ASP A 428 -19.65 -40.54 -11.62
N ALA A 429 -19.35 -41.66 -10.95
CA ALA A 429 -19.15 -42.99 -11.55
C ALA A 429 -20.42 -43.85 -11.46
N LYS A 430 -20.55 -44.79 -12.38
CA LYS A 430 -21.33 -46.02 -12.15
C LYS A 430 -20.35 -47.16 -11.88
N PHE A 431 -20.71 -48.07 -10.98
CA PHE A 431 -19.99 -49.34 -10.87
C PHE A 431 -20.40 -50.26 -12.03
N ASP A 432 -19.43 -50.78 -12.78
CA ASP A 432 -19.59 -51.85 -13.77
C ASP A 432 -18.79 -53.05 -13.25
N GLU A 433 -19.42 -54.23 -13.21
CA GLU A 433 -18.81 -55.48 -12.74
C GLU A 433 -17.62 -55.93 -13.64
N LYS A 434 -17.43 -55.30 -14.81
CA LYS A 434 -16.30 -55.51 -15.72
C LYS A 434 -15.08 -54.62 -15.45
N THR A 435 -15.19 -53.59 -14.62
CA THR A 435 -14.10 -52.63 -14.38
C THR A 435 -13.81 -52.46 -12.89
N SER A 436 -12.54 -52.61 -12.50
CA SER A 436 -12.12 -52.30 -11.12
C SER A 436 -11.75 -50.82 -11.01
N LEU A 437 -12.22 -50.18 -9.94
CA LEU A 437 -11.96 -48.76 -9.66
C LEU A 437 -10.93 -48.64 -8.55
N SER A 438 -10.02 -47.67 -8.65
CA SER A 438 -8.91 -47.47 -7.71
C SER A 438 -8.94 -46.05 -7.15
N LEU A 439 -9.25 -45.94 -5.86
CA LEU A 439 -9.20 -44.70 -5.09
C LEU A 439 -7.76 -44.43 -4.68
N SER A 440 -7.28 -43.22 -4.96
CA SER A 440 -5.95 -42.76 -4.55
C SER A 440 -5.98 -41.29 -4.15
N SER A 441 -4.94 -40.87 -3.41
CA SER A 441 -4.79 -39.49 -2.95
C SER A 441 -3.45 -38.90 -3.36
N SER A 442 -3.41 -37.58 -3.57
CA SER A 442 -2.17 -36.80 -3.71
C SER A 442 -1.53 -36.47 -2.35
N ILE A 443 -2.33 -36.52 -1.28
CA ILE A 443 -1.95 -36.21 0.10
C ILE A 443 -1.55 -37.50 0.81
N PHE A 444 -2.46 -38.47 0.85
CA PHE A 444 -2.21 -39.82 1.37
C PHE A 444 -1.57 -40.68 0.27
N LYS A 445 -0.27 -40.51 0.05
CA LYS A 445 0.46 -41.08 -1.10
C LYS A 445 0.37 -42.61 -1.19
N ASP A 446 0.29 -43.28 -0.04
CA ASP A 446 0.22 -44.74 0.06
C ASP A 446 -1.22 -45.28 0.01
N LEU A 447 -2.23 -44.41 -0.17
CA LEU A 447 -3.62 -44.81 -0.33
C LEU A 447 -3.86 -45.42 -1.72
N ASN A 448 -4.01 -46.74 -1.76
CA ASN A 448 -4.34 -47.52 -2.96
C ASN A 448 -5.49 -48.51 -2.65
N PHE A 449 -6.70 -47.98 -2.48
CA PHE A 449 -7.88 -48.80 -2.21
C PHE A 449 -8.58 -49.17 -3.53
N THR A 450 -8.93 -50.44 -3.71
CA THR A 450 -9.57 -50.94 -4.94
C THR A 450 -11.01 -51.36 -4.65
N ILE A 451 -11.94 -50.88 -5.47
CA ILE A 451 -13.36 -51.25 -5.49
C ILE A 451 -13.54 -52.24 -6.64
N ASP A 452 -13.48 -53.52 -6.30
CA ASP A 452 -13.60 -54.67 -7.21
C ASP A 452 -14.97 -55.38 -7.10
N LYS A 453 -15.74 -55.06 -6.06
CA LYS A 453 -17.07 -55.61 -5.78
C LYS A 453 -18.13 -54.52 -5.84
N LYS A 454 -19.34 -54.93 -6.25
CA LYS A 454 -20.52 -54.08 -6.34
C LYS A 454 -20.85 -53.45 -4.97
N PRO A 455 -20.82 -52.12 -4.85
CA PRO A 455 -21.16 -51.44 -3.61
C PRO A 455 -22.60 -51.69 -3.16
N GLU A 456 -22.84 -51.72 -1.84
CA GLU A 456 -24.19 -51.79 -1.26
C GLU A 456 -25.01 -50.54 -1.62
N VAL A 457 -26.34 -50.64 -1.70
CA VAL A 457 -27.18 -49.44 -1.80
C VAL A 457 -27.05 -48.64 -0.50
N LEU A 458 -26.95 -47.31 -0.60
CA LEU A 458 -26.87 -46.45 0.58
C LEU A 458 -28.08 -46.69 1.53
N PRO A 459 -27.86 -47.04 2.81
CA PRO A 459 -28.93 -47.23 3.79
C PRO A 459 -29.72 -45.94 4.09
N GLU A 460 -31.02 -46.06 4.32
CA GLU A 460 -31.89 -44.92 4.66
C GLU A 460 -31.42 -44.16 5.91
N ASN A 461 -30.92 -44.88 6.91
CA ASN A 461 -30.38 -44.28 8.14
C ASN A 461 -29.05 -43.54 7.94
N LEU A 462 -28.49 -43.49 6.72
CA LEU A 462 -27.35 -42.65 6.32
C LEU A 462 -27.74 -41.57 5.30
N HIS A 463 -29.02 -41.47 4.90
CA HIS A 463 -29.49 -40.44 3.97
C HIS A 463 -29.34 -39.01 4.52
N TYR A 464 -29.20 -38.83 5.83
CA TYR A 464 -28.95 -37.53 6.44
C TYR A 464 -27.65 -36.86 5.94
N PHE A 465 -26.62 -37.64 5.59
CA PHE A 465 -25.38 -37.13 4.99
C PHE A 465 -25.58 -36.56 3.57
N LEU A 466 -26.72 -36.86 2.93
CA LEU A 466 -27.10 -36.30 1.64
C LEU A 466 -27.90 -35.00 1.78
N ALA A 467 -28.25 -34.59 3.00
CA ALA A 467 -28.94 -33.34 3.26
C ALA A 467 -28.07 -32.17 2.75
N LYS A 468 -28.56 -31.47 1.73
CA LYS A 468 -27.90 -30.27 1.22
C LYS A 468 -27.94 -29.17 2.27
N ASP A 469 -26.92 -28.32 2.28
CA ASP A 469 -26.93 -27.06 3.04
C ASP A 469 -28.28 -26.35 2.85
N TYR A 470 -29.02 -26.16 3.95
CA TYR A 470 -30.26 -25.41 3.91
C TYR A 470 -29.91 -23.93 3.71
N ALA A 471 -29.92 -23.50 2.45
CA ALA A 471 -29.68 -22.13 2.04
C ALA A 471 -30.78 -21.23 2.61
N TYR A 472 -30.52 -20.64 3.78
CA TYR A 472 -31.32 -19.57 4.36
C TYR A 472 -31.27 -18.36 3.42
N LYS A 473 -32.24 -18.32 2.51
CA LYS A 473 -32.68 -17.08 1.89
C LYS A 473 -33.70 -16.50 2.86
N HIS A 474 -33.34 -15.38 3.51
CA HIS A 474 -34.33 -14.53 4.15
C HIS A 474 -35.46 -14.32 3.12
N GLN A 475 -36.69 -14.74 3.46
CA GLN A 475 -37.84 -14.50 2.58
C GLN A 475 -38.17 -13.02 2.66
N GLU A 476 -37.44 -12.21 1.90
CA GLU A 476 -37.80 -10.83 1.65
C GLU A 476 -39.15 -10.85 0.92
N ASP A 477 -40.20 -10.34 1.54
CA ASP A 477 -41.45 -10.11 0.83
C ASP A 477 -41.27 -8.94 -0.18
N ALA A 478 -42.30 -8.60 -0.94
CA ALA A 478 -42.20 -7.48 -1.89
C ALA A 478 -42.02 -6.12 -1.19
N VAL A 479 -42.42 -6.00 0.08
CA VAL A 479 -42.20 -4.83 0.92
C VAL A 479 -40.76 -4.79 1.39
N ASP A 480 -40.18 -5.90 1.87
CA ASP A 480 -38.79 -6.01 2.29
C ASP A 480 -37.84 -5.73 1.13
N ARG A 481 -38.06 -6.30 -0.06
CA ARG A 481 -37.25 -5.94 -1.23
C ARG A 481 -37.31 -4.45 -1.52
N LYS A 482 -38.49 -3.82 -1.37
CA LYS A 482 -38.65 -2.38 -1.60
C LYS A 482 -38.01 -1.54 -0.48
N VAL A 483 -38.16 -1.93 0.79
CA VAL A 483 -37.55 -1.28 1.96
C VAL A 483 -36.04 -1.46 1.95
N LEU A 484 -35.52 -2.64 1.62
CA LEU A 484 -34.09 -2.92 1.48
C LEU A 484 -33.50 -2.25 0.24
N ALA A 485 -34.23 -2.14 -0.87
CA ALA A 485 -33.82 -1.30 -2.00
C ALA A 485 -33.82 0.18 -1.61
N MET A 486 -34.82 0.66 -0.86
CA MET A 486 -34.87 2.04 -0.34
C MET A 486 -33.80 2.29 0.73
N VAL A 487 -33.45 1.31 1.57
CA VAL A 487 -32.37 1.39 2.56
C VAL A 487 -31.01 1.22 1.91
N LYS A 488 -30.85 0.41 0.86
CA LYS A 488 -29.61 0.33 0.09
C LYS A 488 -29.41 1.62 -0.69
N THR A 489 -30.45 2.13 -1.36
CA THR A 489 -30.44 3.45 -1.98
C THR A 489 -30.19 4.53 -0.94
N PHE A 490 -30.83 4.51 0.24
CA PHE A 490 -30.60 5.47 1.31
C PHE A 490 -29.25 5.28 2.00
N LYS A 491 -28.65 4.09 2.06
CA LYS A 491 -27.29 3.90 2.59
C LYS A 491 -26.26 4.28 1.54
N THR A 492 -26.49 4.03 0.26
CA THR A 492 -25.66 4.48 -0.85
C THR A 492 -25.81 5.98 -1.10
N GLN A 493 -27.00 6.54 -0.92
CA GLN A 493 -27.31 7.96 -0.97
C GLN A 493 -26.91 8.63 0.33
N LYS A 494 -27.03 8.01 1.50
CA LYS A 494 -26.41 8.54 2.72
C LYS A 494 -24.92 8.43 2.68
N ALA A 495 -24.31 7.43 2.01
CA ALA A 495 -22.88 7.26 1.65
C ALA A 495 -22.40 8.16 0.49
N LYS A 496 -23.31 8.62 -0.39
CA LYS A 496 -23.03 9.60 -1.46
C LYS A 496 -23.36 11.02 -1.06
N GLU A 497 -24.25 11.22 -0.09
CA GLU A 497 -24.34 12.40 0.74
C GLU A 497 -23.18 12.35 1.74
N GLU A 498 -22.79 11.18 2.28
CA GLU A 498 -21.46 10.81 2.85
C GLU A 498 -20.35 10.87 1.78
N LYS A 499 -20.64 11.48 0.62
CA LYS A 499 -19.69 12.27 -0.16
C LYS A 499 -20.13 13.76 -0.26
N ALA A 500 -21.27 14.06 -0.87
CA ALA A 500 -21.72 15.42 -1.19
C ALA A 500 -21.89 16.42 -0.02
N ASN A 501 -22.26 16.01 1.19
CA ASN A 501 -22.44 16.94 2.33
C ASN A 501 -21.13 17.38 3.01
N LYS A 502 -19.95 16.92 2.54
CA LYS A 502 -18.65 17.56 2.84
C LYS A 502 -18.33 18.61 1.78
N GLU A 503 -18.78 18.39 0.54
CA GLU A 503 -18.71 19.36 -0.56
C GLU A 503 -19.60 20.57 -0.26
N ALA A 504 -20.83 20.34 0.21
CA ALA A 504 -21.91 21.33 0.19
C ALA A 504 -21.93 22.36 1.33
N ASN A 505 -21.48 22.03 2.55
CA ASN A 505 -21.58 22.96 3.71
C ASN A 505 -20.37 23.92 3.81
N LYS A 506 -20.09 24.64 2.72
CA LYS A 506 -19.14 25.76 2.63
C LYS A 506 -19.86 27.10 2.41
N GLN A 507 -20.16 27.81 3.50
CA GLN A 507 -20.53 29.25 3.51
C GLN A 507 -20.03 29.86 4.84
N GLN A 508 -19.47 31.06 4.94
CA GLN A 508 -19.10 32.07 3.92
C GLN A 508 -17.80 32.80 4.35
N ILE A 509 -17.28 33.68 3.48
CA ILE A 509 -15.84 34.04 3.41
C ILE A 509 -15.43 35.22 4.31
N ALA A 510 -14.24 35.13 4.91
CA ALA A 510 -13.30 36.24 5.13
C ALA A 510 -12.00 35.93 4.36
N SER A 511 -11.27 36.95 3.88
CA SER A 511 -10.42 36.84 2.67
C SER A 511 -9.11 36.04 2.82
N LEU A 512 -8.58 35.62 1.66
CA LEU A 512 -7.50 34.65 1.49
C LEU A 512 -6.08 35.23 1.73
N GLU A 513 -5.97 36.48 2.17
CA GLU A 513 -4.75 37.30 1.98
C GLU A 513 -3.83 37.37 3.20
N SER A 514 -4.29 37.01 4.41
CA SER A 514 -3.52 37.16 5.66
C SER A 514 -2.92 35.87 6.24
N LEU A 515 -3.03 34.73 5.54
CA LEU A 515 -2.49 33.42 5.98
C LEU A 515 -1.25 32.95 5.18
N LYS A 516 -0.51 33.89 4.57
CA LYS A 516 0.74 33.59 3.85
C LYS A 516 1.93 33.27 4.75
N GLU A 517 1.84 33.46 6.07
CA GLU A 517 2.98 33.31 6.97
C GLU A 517 2.87 32.17 7.99
N LYS A 518 3.89 31.29 7.95
CA LYS A 518 4.34 30.37 9.01
C LYS A 518 3.40 29.18 9.31
N SER A 519 3.69 27.94 8.92
CA SER A 519 4.88 27.40 8.24
C SER A 519 4.53 26.21 7.32
N LYS A 520 4.12 26.49 6.08
CA LYS A 520 4.11 25.47 5.03
C LYS A 520 5.53 25.17 4.58
N TYR A 521 5.89 23.89 4.56
CA TYR A 521 7.01 23.44 3.77
C TYR A 521 6.65 23.59 2.28
N ILE A 522 7.64 23.97 1.48
CA ILE A 522 7.45 24.33 0.09
C ILE A 522 8.11 23.25 -0.74
N THR A 523 7.29 22.37 -1.31
CA THR A 523 7.71 21.46 -2.37
C THR A 523 8.16 22.31 -3.56
N ILE A 524 9.44 22.23 -3.89
CA ILE A 524 10.02 22.83 -5.09
C ILE A 524 10.54 21.66 -5.91
N PRO A 525 9.82 21.18 -6.95
CA PRO A 525 10.30 20.07 -7.77
C PRO A 525 11.69 20.41 -8.30
N ALA A 526 12.60 19.45 -8.24
CA ALA A 526 13.94 19.65 -8.76
C ALA A 526 13.88 19.84 -10.27
N LEU A 527 14.49 20.91 -10.77
CA LEU A 527 14.48 21.27 -12.20
C LEU A 527 14.85 20.05 -13.05
N SER A 528 14.11 19.87 -14.14
CA SER A 528 14.49 19.02 -15.27
C SER A 528 15.85 19.44 -15.80
N ALA A 529 16.65 18.48 -16.28
CA ALA A 529 17.89 18.78 -17.00
C ALA A 529 17.59 19.57 -18.29
N SER A 530 16.41 19.37 -18.85
CA SER A 530 15.92 20.05 -20.05
C SER A 530 14.99 21.23 -19.76
N ALA A 531 14.98 21.79 -18.55
CA ALA A 531 14.08 22.89 -18.18
C ALA A 531 14.18 24.13 -19.09
N TYR A 532 15.30 24.33 -19.79
CA TYR A 532 15.44 25.31 -20.87
C TYR A 532 14.64 24.88 -22.12
N GLY A 533 14.88 23.68 -22.64
CA GLY A 533 14.19 23.16 -23.82
C GLY A 533 12.69 22.96 -23.61
N GLU A 534 12.24 22.62 -22.40
CA GLU A 534 10.81 22.54 -22.05
C GLU A 534 10.10 23.88 -22.27
N GLU A 535 10.75 24.98 -21.87
CA GLU A 535 10.25 26.34 -22.09
C GLU A 535 10.21 26.69 -23.58
N GLN A 536 11.25 26.33 -24.36
CA GLN A 536 11.25 26.55 -25.81
C GLN A 536 10.12 25.76 -26.48
N VAL A 537 9.98 24.47 -26.17
CA VAL A 537 8.93 23.60 -26.73
C VAL A 537 7.53 24.13 -26.37
N SER A 538 7.32 24.64 -25.15
CA SER A 538 6.03 25.20 -24.72
C SER A 538 5.53 26.39 -25.56
N LYS A 539 6.44 27.08 -26.28
CA LYS A 539 6.12 28.22 -27.15
C LYS A 539 5.69 27.77 -28.56
N LEU A 540 5.98 26.53 -28.95
CA LEU A 540 5.74 25.98 -30.29
C LEU A 540 4.35 25.32 -30.34
N LYS A 541 3.38 26.00 -30.95
CA LYS A 541 1.97 25.57 -30.97
C LYS A 541 1.56 24.87 -32.26
N THR A 542 2.33 25.04 -33.33
CA THR A 542 2.06 24.50 -34.67
C THR A 542 3.24 23.68 -35.20
N VAL A 543 2.95 22.78 -36.14
CA VAL A 543 3.99 22.01 -36.85
C VAL A 543 4.98 22.92 -37.56
N ASN A 544 4.52 24.05 -38.13
CA ASN A 544 5.40 24.99 -38.84
C ASN A 544 6.35 25.72 -37.88
N GLU A 545 5.87 26.20 -36.73
CA GLU A 545 6.75 26.78 -35.70
C GLU A 545 7.78 25.75 -35.21
N LEU A 546 7.37 24.48 -35.06
CA LEU A 546 8.28 23.39 -34.70
C LEU A 546 9.32 23.10 -35.80
N ILE A 547 8.93 23.11 -37.08
CA ILE A 547 9.88 22.98 -38.20
C ILE A 547 10.91 24.11 -38.19
N GLU A 548 10.49 25.37 -38.07
CA GLU A 548 11.42 26.50 -38.03
C GLU A 548 12.34 26.46 -36.81
N ALA A 549 11.84 26.04 -35.64
CA ALA A 549 12.66 25.81 -34.46
C ALA A 549 13.67 24.68 -34.66
N LEU A 550 13.29 23.54 -35.24
CA LEU A 550 14.19 22.40 -35.51
C LEU A 550 15.30 22.78 -36.51
N LYS A 551 15.04 23.66 -37.48
CA LYS A 551 16.06 24.18 -38.41
C LYS A 551 17.17 24.99 -37.73
N THR A 552 16.97 25.46 -36.50
CA THR A 552 17.99 26.20 -35.73
C THR A 552 19.01 25.31 -35.01
N LEU A 553 18.72 24.01 -34.88
CA LEU A 553 19.60 23.06 -34.19
C LEU A 553 20.70 22.56 -35.13
N GLU A 554 21.90 22.29 -34.60
CA GLU A 554 22.92 21.60 -35.40
C GLU A 554 22.45 20.16 -35.68
N TRP A 555 22.37 19.78 -36.96
CA TRP A 555 22.04 18.41 -37.32
C TRP A 555 23.26 17.50 -37.18
N ILE A 556 23.11 16.42 -36.42
CA ILE A 556 24.13 15.40 -36.17
C ILE A 556 23.57 14.03 -36.57
N PRO A 557 24.17 13.30 -37.54
CA PRO A 557 23.68 12.00 -37.98
C PRO A 557 23.44 11.01 -36.83
N SER A 558 22.31 10.29 -36.88
CA SER A 558 22.02 9.24 -35.90
C SER A 558 22.88 8.01 -36.11
N ALA A 559 23.37 7.42 -35.02
CA ALA A 559 23.98 6.09 -35.05
C ALA A 559 22.95 4.95 -34.97
N TYR A 560 21.65 5.27 -34.89
CA TYR A 560 20.55 4.32 -34.75
C TYR A 560 19.70 4.26 -36.02
N GLU A 561 19.01 3.14 -36.26
CA GLU A 561 18.10 2.98 -37.40
C GLU A 561 17.05 4.11 -37.47
N ALA A 562 16.64 4.49 -38.69
CA ALA A 562 15.65 5.54 -38.91
C ALA A 562 14.41 5.40 -38.00
N THR A 563 13.91 6.53 -37.49
CA THR A 563 12.84 6.68 -36.46
C THR A 563 13.22 6.36 -35.02
N THR A 564 14.44 5.88 -34.75
CA THR A 564 14.88 5.47 -33.39
C THR A 564 15.51 6.65 -32.63
N ALA A 565 14.72 7.35 -31.81
CA ALA A 565 15.20 8.46 -30.99
C ALA A 565 15.83 8.01 -29.65
N ILE A 566 16.81 8.78 -29.18
CA ILE A 566 17.45 8.64 -27.86
C ILE A 566 17.11 9.81 -26.94
N TYR A 567 17.08 11.02 -27.50
CA TYR A 567 16.77 12.22 -26.74
C TYR A 567 15.32 12.64 -27.00
N SER A 568 14.67 13.19 -25.99
CA SER A 568 13.35 13.79 -26.10
C SER A 568 13.40 15.11 -26.89
N THR A 569 12.22 15.69 -27.16
CA THR A 569 12.14 17.01 -27.79
C THR A 569 12.72 18.13 -26.89
N PRO A 570 12.43 18.22 -25.57
CA PRO A 570 13.10 19.19 -24.72
C PRO A 570 14.63 19.01 -24.61
N ALA A 571 15.12 17.76 -24.62
CA ALA A 571 16.55 17.49 -24.56
C ALA A 571 17.31 18.03 -25.79
N ILE A 572 16.80 17.86 -27.02
CA ILE A 572 17.47 18.40 -28.22
C ILE A 572 17.53 19.94 -28.23
N PHE A 573 16.48 20.62 -27.76
CA PHE A 573 16.49 22.09 -27.62
C PHE A 573 17.38 22.58 -26.46
N THR A 574 17.72 21.70 -25.51
CA THR A 574 18.65 22.00 -24.42
C THR A 574 20.10 21.87 -24.88
N GLN A 575 20.46 20.77 -25.54
CA GLN A 575 21.83 20.57 -26.02
C GLN A 575 22.19 21.38 -27.29
N GLY A 576 21.20 21.89 -28.01
CA GLY A 576 21.39 22.73 -29.22
C GLY A 576 21.67 21.95 -30.51
N TRP A 577 21.58 20.61 -30.47
CA TRP A 577 21.81 19.71 -31.60
C TRP A 577 20.83 18.54 -31.59
N SER A 578 20.52 17.99 -32.77
CA SER A 578 19.54 16.91 -32.95
C SER A 578 19.93 15.98 -34.10
N SER A 579 19.58 14.69 -34.04
CA SER A 579 19.57 13.85 -35.25
C SER A 579 18.23 13.89 -35.97
N GLU A 580 18.22 13.34 -37.17
CA GLU A 580 17.03 13.10 -38.00
C GLU A 580 15.98 12.25 -37.27
N ASN A 581 16.39 11.40 -36.32
CA ASN A 581 15.47 10.55 -35.55
C ASN A 581 14.76 11.33 -34.43
N GLU A 582 15.46 12.22 -33.72
CA GLU A 582 14.82 13.07 -32.72
C GLU A 582 13.93 14.14 -33.37
N MET A 583 14.37 14.73 -34.49
CA MET A 583 13.50 15.61 -35.30
C MET A 583 12.23 14.87 -35.74
N PHE A 584 12.36 13.61 -36.19
CA PHE A 584 11.22 12.76 -36.56
C PHE A 584 10.28 12.55 -35.36
N LYS A 585 10.83 12.21 -34.18
CA LYS A 585 10.03 11.95 -32.98
C LYS A 585 9.35 13.22 -32.47
N ALA A 586 9.98 14.38 -32.60
CA ALA A 586 9.40 15.69 -32.28
C ALA A 586 8.17 16.00 -33.16
N ILE A 587 8.31 15.87 -34.49
CA ILE A 587 7.17 16.06 -35.41
C ILE A 587 6.09 15.02 -35.14
N TYR A 588 6.45 13.73 -35.03
CA TYR A 588 5.52 12.64 -34.75
C TYR A 588 4.68 12.90 -33.49
N ASN A 589 5.32 13.30 -32.38
CA ASN A 589 4.63 13.61 -31.14
C ASN A 589 3.58 14.74 -31.29
N HIS A 590 3.79 15.67 -32.22
CA HIS A 590 2.87 16.77 -32.53
C HIS A 590 1.75 16.37 -33.50
N VAL A 591 1.95 15.39 -34.38
CA VAL A 591 0.94 14.97 -35.39
C VAL A 591 0.28 13.62 -35.14
N LYS A 592 0.73 12.81 -34.16
CA LYS A 592 0.28 11.42 -33.88
C LYS A 592 -1.24 11.21 -33.73
N GLU A 593 -2.01 12.24 -33.40
CA GLU A 593 -3.48 12.18 -33.28
C GLU A 593 -4.21 12.35 -34.64
N LYS A 594 -3.45 12.60 -35.72
CA LYS A 594 -3.94 12.67 -37.12
C LYS A 594 -3.78 11.31 -37.80
N ASP A 595 -4.28 11.17 -39.03
CA ASP A 595 -3.91 10.05 -39.91
C ASP A 595 -2.45 10.22 -40.34
N VAL A 596 -1.55 9.43 -39.75
CA VAL A 596 -0.09 9.53 -39.91
C VAL A 596 0.48 8.24 -40.49
N GLN A 597 1.31 8.38 -41.51
CA GLN A 597 2.16 7.31 -42.04
C GLN A 597 3.63 7.73 -41.94
N PHE A 598 4.53 6.79 -41.68
CA PHE A 598 5.95 7.08 -41.55
C PHE A 598 6.80 5.92 -42.05
N GLY A 599 8.09 6.18 -42.22
CA GLY A 599 9.04 5.16 -42.59
C GLY A 599 10.41 5.73 -42.84
N ALA A 600 11.13 5.12 -43.78
CA ALA A 600 12.43 5.61 -44.21
C ALA A 600 12.61 5.53 -45.73
N TYR A 601 13.43 6.44 -46.27
CA TYR A 601 14.00 6.37 -47.62
C TYR A 601 15.46 5.95 -47.54
N ALA A 602 16.00 5.30 -48.58
CA ALA A 602 17.45 5.14 -48.75
C ALA A 602 18.05 6.41 -49.38
N LEU A 603 19.26 6.82 -49.00
CA LEU A 603 19.92 7.99 -49.62
C LEU A 603 20.37 7.71 -51.07
N SER A 604 20.12 8.68 -51.97
CA SER A 604 20.75 8.73 -53.31
C SER A 604 22.25 9.05 -53.21
N GLN A 605 22.98 9.10 -54.33
CA GLN A 605 24.39 9.51 -54.29
C GLN A 605 24.52 11.01 -54.05
N GLU A 606 23.60 11.78 -54.61
CA GLU A 606 23.43 13.21 -54.45
C GLU A 606 23.08 13.54 -52.99
N GLY A 607 22.15 12.80 -52.39
CA GLY A 607 21.77 12.95 -50.98
C GLY A 607 22.87 12.57 -50.01
N LYS A 608 23.65 11.51 -50.30
CA LYS A 608 24.87 11.20 -49.54
C LYS A 608 25.87 12.34 -49.63
N LYS A 609 26.11 12.89 -50.82
CA LYS A 609 27.06 13.99 -51.01
C LYS A 609 26.62 15.24 -50.25
N GLU A 610 25.36 15.63 -50.36
CA GLU A 610 24.78 16.79 -49.68
C GLU A 610 24.88 16.65 -48.15
N LEU A 611 24.40 15.54 -47.61
CA LEU A 611 24.42 15.30 -46.16
C LEU A 611 25.85 15.08 -45.62
N GLN A 612 26.79 14.55 -46.40
CA GLN A 612 28.18 14.37 -45.94
C GLN A 612 28.89 15.71 -45.73
N LEU A 613 28.54 16.75 -46.49
CA LEU A 613 29.06 18.10 -46.29
C LEU A 613 28.63 18.68 -44.93
N LEU A 614 27.38 18.44 -44.54
CA LEU A 614 26.83 18.86 -43.25
C LEU A 614 27.37 18.01 -42.08
N ALA A 615 27.41 16.69 -42.25
CA ALA A 615 27.90 15.74 -41.26
C ALA A 615 29.43 15.83 -41.01
N LYS A 616 30.18 16.37 -41.96
CA LYS A 616 31.66 16.46 -41.96
C LYS A 616 32.29 15.07 -41.80
N ASN A 617 32.87 14.74 -40.64
CA ASN A 617 33.51 13.45 -40.37
C ASN A 617 32.56 12.40 -39.75
N ILE A 618 31.32 12.75 -39.46
CA ILE A 618 30.36 11.84 -38.83
C ILE A 618 29.79 10.87 -39.89
N PRO A 619 29.79 9.54 -39.66
CA PRO A 619 29.20 8.58 -40.59
C PRO A 619 27.70 8.80 -40.79
N LEU A 620 27.26 8.83 -42.05
CA LEU A 620 25.85 8.89 -42.39
C LEU A 620 25.14 7.54 -42.17
N ASN A 621 23.89 7.61 -41.76
CA ASN A 621 22.97 6.48 -41.81
C ASN A 621 22.60 6.16 -43.27
N THR A 622 22.32 4.88 -43.57
CA THR A 622 21.96 4.46 -44.94
C THR A 622 20.53 4.84 -45.33
N THR A 623 19.68 5.10 -44.32
CA THR A 623 18.27 5.44 -44.49
C THR A 623 17.86 6.65 -43.66
N MET A 624 17.08 7.55 -44.26
CA MET A 624 16.57 8.79 -43.66
C MET A 624 15.08 8.65 -43.32
N PRO A 625 14.61 9.07 -42.13
CA PRO A 625 13.20 8.97 -41.77
C PRO A 625 12.32 9.97 -42.54
N PHE A 626 11.07 9.58 -42.76
CA PHE A 626 10.02 10.47 -43.28
C PHE A 626 8.73 10.32 -42.48
N ILE A 627 7.91 11.36 -42.51
CA ILE A 627 6.56 11.38 -41.94
C ILE A 627 5.58 12.05 -42.91
N GLU A 628 4.38 11.49 -43.00
CA GLU A 628 3.26 11.96 -43.81
C GLU A 628 2.03 12.04 -42.92
N TRP A 629 1.23 13.10 -43.06
CA TRP A 629 -0.03 13.22 -42.34
C TRP A 629 -1.09 13.94 -43.17
N THR A 630 -2.36 13.71 -42.85
CA THR A 630 -3.47 14.48 -43.45
C THR A 630 -3.89 15.62 -42.52
N GLU A 631 -4.04 16.82 -43.07
CA GLU A 631 -4.45 18.03 -42.35
C GLU A 631 -5.43 18.84 -43.20
N GLN A 632 -6.63 19.09 -42.69
CA GLN A 632 -7.74 19.77 -43.40
C GLN A 632 -8.08 19.15 -44.77
N GLY A 633 -7.77 17.86 -44.98
CA GLY A 633 -7.97 17.13 -46.24
C GLY A 633 -6.77 17.15 -47.18
N GLU A 634 -5.76 17.98 -46.91
CA GLU A 634 -4.50 18.00 -47.65
C GLU A 634 -3.49 17.01 -47.07
N LYS A 635 -2.76 16.31 -47.94
CA LYS A 635 -1.62 15.49 -47.52
C LYS A 635 -0.39 16.38 -47.35
N ARG A 636 0.26 16.25 -46.20
CA ARG A 636 1.54 16.89 -45.86
C ARG A 636 2.61 15.81 -45.71
N SER A 637 3.84 16.10 -46.12
CA SER A 637 4.99 15.21 -45.98
C SER A 637 6.22 15.98 -45.51
N LEU A 638 7.11 15.29 -44.80
CA LEU A 638 8.43 15.77 -44.43
C LEU A 638 9.44 14.62 -44.52
N VAL A 639 10.58 14.89 -45.17
CA VAL A 639 11.78 14.05 -45.14
C VAL A 639 12.82 14.72 -44.26
N LEU A 640 13.44 13.96 -43.37
CA LEU A 640 14.39 14.47 -42.38
C LEU A 640 15.80 13.93 -42.69
N PRO A 641 16.88 14.71 -42.47
CA PRO A 641 16.95 15.99 -41.76
C PRO A 641 16.57 17.23 -42.60
N PHE A 642 16.22 17.07 -43.88
CA PHE A 642 15.95 18.21 -44.78
C PHE A 642 14.81 19.13 -44.34
N LEU A 643 13.87 18.62 -43.52
CA LEU A 643 12.69 19.34 -43.03
C LEU A 643 11.86 19.97 -44.17
N LYS A 644 11.73 19.23 -45.27
CA LYS A 644 11.08 19.60 -46.53
C LYS A 644 10.13 18.50 -47.02
N PRO A 645 9.07 18.84 -47.80
CA PRO A 645 8.27 17.86 -48.53
C PRO A 645 9.11 17.03 -49.50
N ILE A 646 8.67 15.79 -49.79
CA ILE A 646 9.38 14.88 -50.70
C ILE A 646 9.65 15.50 -52.07
N ASP A 647 8.70 16.27 -52.58
CA ASP A 647 8.72 16.95 -53.89
C ASP A 647 9.79 18.05 -54.01
N GLU A 648 10.34 18.54 -52.89
CA GLU A 648 11.52 19.44 -52.87
C GLU A 648 12.87 18.70 -52.74
N VAL A 649 12.86 17.41 -52.40
CA VAL A 649 14.07 16.65 -52.02
C VAL A 649 14.18 15.28 -52.70
N GLU A 650 13.33 14.97 -53.68
CA GLU A 650 13.26 13.68 -54.37
C GLU A 650 14.64 13.23 -54.90
N GLN A 651 15.42 14.15 -55.45
CA GLN A 651 16.79 13.92 -55.92
C GLN A 651 17.77 13.40 -54.85
N TYR A 652 17.50 13.63 -53.56
CA TYR A 652 18.36 13.22 -52.44
C TYR A 652 18.01 11.84 -51.86
N VAL A 653 16.87 11.26 -52.27
CA VAL A 653 16.34 10.02 -51.69
C VAL A 653 15.89 9.01 -52.75
N THR A 654 15.84 7.75 -52.37
CA THR A 654 15.38 6.62 -53.20
C THR A 654 14.63 5.60 -52.33
N HIS A 655 13.94 4.64 -52.95
CA HIS A 655 13.42 3.44 -52.29
C HIS A 655 12.65 3.71 -50.97
N LYS A 656 11.43 4.24 -51.08
CA LYS A 656 10.54 4.46 -49.92
C LYS A 656 10.14 3.14 -49.25
N LYS A 657 10.28 3.05 -47.93
CA LYS A 657 9.82 1.93 -47.11
C LYS A 657 9.01 2.42 -45.92
N TYR A 658 7.71 2.13 -45.89
CA TYR A 658 6.87 2.37 -44.71
C TYR A 658 7.27 1.46 -43.54
N LEU A 659 7.18 1.99 -42.32
CA LEU A 659 7.38 1.26 -41.07
C LEU A 659 6.04 1.18 -40.33
N LYS A 660 5.84 0.09 -39.57
CA LYS A 660 4.60 -0.12 -38.79
C LYS A 660 4.68 0.41 -37.37
N ASN A 661 5.86 0.27 -36.76
CA ASN A 661 6.13 0.62 -35.37
C ASN A 661 7.40 1.48 -35.31
N ILE A 662 7.43 2.45 -34.41
CA ILE A 662 8.65 3.17 -34.03
C ILE A 662 9.47 2.24 -33.12
N LYS A 663 10.79 2.15 -33.34
CA LYS A 663 11.69 1.43 -32.43
C LYS A 663 12.03 2.32 -31.24
N GLU A 664 11.83 1.79 -30.04
CA GLU A 664 12.09 2.49 -28.78
C GLU A 664 13.34 1.91 -28.11
N GLN A 665 14.26 2.78 -27.69
CA GLN A 665 15.48 2.37 -27.00
C GLN A 665 15.33 2.52 -25.49
N GLN A 666 15.76 1.51 -24.74
CA GLN A 666 15.51 1.45 -23.30
C GLN A 666 16.80 1.39 -22.48
N ALA A 667 16.77 2.06 -21.34
CA ALA A 667 17.71 1.83 -20.25
C ALA A 667 17.03 1.02 -19.14
N THR A 668 17.76 0.08 -18.53
CA THR A 668 17.28 -0.74 -17.41
C THR A 668 18.19 -0.61 -16.21
N ILE A 669 17.62 -0.33 -15.04
CA ILE A 669 18.31 -0.42 -13.75
C ILE A 669 17.85 -1.69 -13.06
N GLU A 670 18.79 -2.51 -12.59
CA GLU A 670 18.53 -3.73 -11.81
C GLU A 670 19.40 -3.73 -10.54
N MET A 671 18.76 -3.75 -9.37
CA MET A 671 19.44 -3.78 -8.07
C MET A 671 19.19 -5.12 -7.36
N LYS A 672 20.27 -5.80 -6.96
CA LYS A 672 20.25 -7.07 -6.24
C LYS A 672 20.90 -6.91 -4.87
N LEU A 673 20.21 -7.33 -3.82
CA LEU A 673 20.70 -7.27 -2.45
C LEU A 673 21.21 -8.65 -2.01
N SER A 674 22.48 -8.74 -1.60
CA SER A 674 22.96 -9.79 -0.69
C SER A 674 22.68 -9.38 0.76
N TYR A 675 22.08 -10.27 1.54
CA TYR A 675 21.69 -10.01 2.93
C TYR A 675 21.71 -11.28 3.80
N THR A 676 21.83 -11.08 5.12
CA THR A 676 21.57 -12.12 6.12
C THR A 676 20.16 -11.92 6.71
N PRO A 677 19.28 -12.94 6.76
CA PRO A 677 18.00 -12.82 7.46
C PRO A 677 18.20 -12.59 8.96
N LYS A 678 17.47 -11.63 9.56
CA LYS A 678 17.41 -11.49 11.03
C LYS A 678 16.19 -12.27 11.54
N ASN A 679 16.29 -12.90 12.71
CA ASN A 679 15.15 -13.59 13.31
C ASN A 679 14.01 -12.60 13.58
N ASP A 680 12.82 -12.89 13.05
CA ASP A 680 11.65 -12.03 13.13
C ASP A 680 10.74 -12.34 14.33
N GLY A 681 11.12 -13.34 15.14
CA GLY A 681 10.36 -13.82 16.29
C GLY A 681 9.29 -14.86 15.91
N SER A 682 9.21 -15.28 14.65
CA SER A 682 8.38 -16.41 14.24
C SER A 682 9.08 -17.75 14.51
N SER A 683 8.28 -18.82 14.67
CA SER A 683 8.77 -20.20 14.72
C SER A 683 9.52 -20.59 13.45
N VAL A 684 9.08 -20.08 12.28
CA VAL A 684 9.70 -20.30 10.97
C VAL A 684 11.09 -19.63 10.87
N GLY A 685 11.21 -18.38 11.33
CA GLY A 685 12.49 -17.66 11.41
C GLY A 685 13.49 -18.32 12.37
N SER A 686 12.98 -18.95 13.44
CA SER A 686 13.81 -19.66 14.42
C SER A 686 14.28 -21.03 13.90
N PHE A 687 13.41 -21.83 13.27
CA PHE A 687 13.80 -23.11 12.66
C PHE A 687 14.83 -22.96 11.54
N GLY A 688 14.73 -21.88 10.73
CA GLY A 688 15.71 -21.56 9.69
C GLY A 688 17.14 -21.32 10.21
N MET A 689 17.29 -20.88 11.47
CA MET A 689 18.61 -20.75 12.11
C MET A 689 19.08 -22.05 12.77
N PHE A 690 18.18 -22.83 13.36
CA PHE A 690 18.53 -24.14 13.95
C PHE A 690 19.08 -25.12 12.90
N GLY A 691 18.55 -25.15 11.68
CA GLY A 691 19.06 -25.99 10.60
C GLY A 691 20.50 -25.67 10.17
N GLY A 692 20.90 -24.39 10.18
CA GLY A 692 22.29 -23.99 9.89
C GLY A 692 23.25 -24.28 11.05
N ALA A 693 22.81 -24.00 12.28
CA ALA A 693 23.62 -24.18 13.49
C ALA A 693 23.99 -25.65 13.78
N LEU A 694 23.12 -26.59 13.40
CA LEU A 694 23.37 -28.03 13.56
C LEU A 694 24.17 -28.65 12.39
N GLY A 695 24.28 -27.95 11.26
CA GLY A 695 24.97 -28.42 10.05
C GLY A 695 26.40 -27.87 9.85
N GLY A 696 26.96 -27.15 10.83
CA GLY A 696 28.31 -26.58 10.75
C GLY A 696 28.50 -25.49 9.69
N THR A 697 27.43 -25.01 9.06
CA THR A 697 27.47 -23.97 8.02
C THR A 697 27.09 -22.62 8.62
N LYS A 698 27.92 -21.60 8.35
CA LYS A 698 27.61 -20.20 8.71
C LYS A 698 26.25 -19.82 8.11
N THR A 699 25.45 -19.04 8.85
CA THR A 699 24.17 -18.47 8.39
C THR A 699 24.29 -17.97 6.95
N SER A 700 23.64 -18.66 6.01
CA SER A 700 23.85 -18.45 4.59
C SER A 700 23.33 -17.09 4.15
N GLU A 701 24.22 -16.32 3.52
CA GLU A 701 23.84 -15.10 2.82
C GLU A 701 22.86 -15.44 1.69
N LYS A 702 21.81 -14.63 1.55
CA LYS A 702 20.79 -14.76 0.50
C LYS A 702 20.89 -13.58 -0.44
N THR A 703 20.70 -13.84 -1.74
CA THR A 703 20.59 -12.79 -2.76
C THR A 703 19.14 -12.67 -3.21
N ALA A 704 18.63 -11.45 -3.29
CA ALA A 704 17.30 -11.14 -3.84
C ALA A 704 17.37 -9.99 -4.84
N LEU A 705 16.46 -10.02 -5.82
CA LEU A 705 16.17 -8.85 -6.66
C LEU A 705 15.28 -7.89 -5.85
N VAL A 706 15.71 -6.64 -5.67
CA VAL A 706 14.98 -5.65 -4.83
C VAL A 706 14.44 -4.45 -5.63
N PHE A 707 14.94 -4.24 -6.85
CA PHE A 707 14.40 -3.27 -7.80
C PHE A 707 14.77 -3.68 -9.22
N ARG A 708 13.82 -3.59 -10.15
CA ARG A 708 14.10 -3.68 -11.58
C ARG A 708 13.09 -2.89 -12.39
N LYS A 709 13.56 -1.92 -13.17
CA LYS A 709 12.72 -1.08 -14.02
C LYS A 709 13.46 -0.70 -15.30
N SER A 710 12.70 -0.62 -16.38
CA SER A 710 13.15 -0.17 -17.71
C SER A 710 12.34 1.07 -18.10
N TRP A 711 13.02 2.02 -18.75
CA TRP A 711 12.47 3.28 -19.26
C TRP A 711 12.93 3.51 -20.70
N LYS A 712 12.15 4.22 -21.49
CA LYS A 712 12.56 4.67 -22.83
C LYS A 712 13.43 5.91 -22.72
N LEU A 713 14.54 5.94 -23.46
CA LEU A 713 15.51 7.04 -23.37
C LEU A 713 14.92 8.38 -23.83
N ASP A 714 14.06 8.37 -24.84
CA ASP A 714 13.36 9.53 -25.36
C ASP A 714 12.21 10.03 -24.46
N GLU A 715 11.93 9.35 -23.34
CA GLU A 715 10.98 9.78 -22.29
C GLU A 715 11.67 10.22 -20.99
N ILE A 716 12.95 9.85 -20.75
CA ILE A 716 13.68 10.15 -19.49
C ILE A 716 15.00 10.91 -19.66
N SER A 717 15.43 11.19 -20.88
CA SER A 717 16.61 12.02 -21.15
C SER A 717 16.52 13.40 -20.48
N ASP A 718 15.31 13.93 -20.30
CA ASP A 718 15.04 15.21 -19.64
C ASP A 718 15.30 15.23 -18.13
N THR A 719 15.06 14.12 -17.42
CA THR A 719 15.00 14.15 -15.95
C THR A 719 15.65 12.92 -15.33
N PRO A 720 16.66 13.10 -14.45
CA PRO A 720 17.24 12.00 -13.70
C PRO A 720 16.21 11.25 -12.84
N VAL A 721 16.33 9.92 -12.83
CA VAL A 721 15.47 9.02 -12.05
C VAL A 721 16.03 8.83 -10.65
N ASP A 722 15.26 9.12 -9.61
CA ASP A 722 15.65 8.86 -8.22
C ASP A 722 15.19 7.47 -7.78
N VAL A 723 15.97 6.75 -6.96
CA VAL A 723 15.64 5.41 -6.41
C VAL A 723 16.11 5.32 -4.95
N TYR A 724 15.21 4.89 -4.05
CA TYR A 724 15.45 4.83 -2.61
C TYR A 724 14.59 3.78 -1.91
N PHE A 725 14.93 3.44 -0.67
CA PHE A 725 14.32 2.32 0.06
C PHE A 725 13.90 2.72 1.49
N PRO A 726 12.67 3.20 1.74
CA PRO A 726 12.25 3.59 3.08
C PRO A 726 12.35 2.45 4.11
N GLU A 727 12.15 1.20 3.66
CA GLU A 727 12.46 -0.02 4.40
C GLU A 727 13.16 -1.05 3.48
N THR A 728 12.46 -2.11 3.07
CA THR A 728 12.96 -3.16 2.16
C THR A 728 12.31 -3.13 0.77
N THR A 729 11.38 -2.21 0.54
CA THR A 729 10.69 -1.99 -0.75
C THR A 729 11.26 -0.75 -1.42
N ALA A 730 11.55 -0.86 -2.73
CA ALA A 730 12.05 0.27 -3.52
C ALA A 730 10.92 1.26 -3.87
N PHE A 731 11.27 2.54 -3.85
CA PHE A 731 10.52 3.65 -4.43
C PHE A 731 11.40 4.31 -5.49
N TYR A 732 10.78 4.87 -6.52
CA TYR A 732 11.47 5.63 -7.55
C TYR A 732 10.69 6.87 -7.97
N THR A 733 11.38 7.94 -8.36
CA THR A 733 10.78 9.15 -8.94
C THR A 733 11.29 9.33 -10.35
N ASP A 734 10.39 9.44 -11.33
CA ASP A 734 10.71 9.80 -12.72
C ASP A 734 9.81 10.95 -13.22
N ASN A 735 9.79 11.22 -14.53
CA ASN A 735 8.97 12.27 -15.16
C ASN A 735 7.46 12.15 -14.85
N ASN A 736 6.97 10.97 -14.48
CA ASN A 736 5.57 10.73 -14.13
C ASN A 736 5.27 10.90 -12.63
N GLY A 737 6.29 11.21 -11.82
CA GLY A 737 6.20 11.38 -10.37
C GLY A 737 6.84 10.22 -9.60
N THR A 738 6.47 10.09 -8.32
CA THR A 738 7.00 9.05 -7.41
C THR A 738 6.11 7.81 -7.40
N HIS A 739 6.74 6.64 -7.42
CA HIS A 739 6.14 5.32 -7.57
C HIS A 739 6.74 4.31 -6.58
N GLN A 740 5.97 3.29 -6.22
CA GLN A 740 6.40 2.17 -5.36
C GLN A 740 6.57 0.89 -6.21
N ASP A 741 7.68 0.17 -6.06
CA ASP A 741 7.87 -1.14 -6.68
C ASP A 741 7.41 -2.27 -5.75
N THR A 742 6.13 -2.63 -5.85
CA THR A 742 5.56 -3.76 -5.09
C THR A 742 5.95 -5.14 -5.67
N THR A 743 6.58 -5.19 -6.85
CA THR A 743 6.91 -6.44 -7.56
C THR A 743 8.07 -7.17 -6.91
N HIS A 744 9.06 -6.40 -6.43
CA HIS A 744 10.32 -6.89 -5.89
C HIS A 744 10.43 -6.69 -4.36
N ALA A 745 9.30 -6.46 -3.69
CA ALA A 745 9.24 -6.27 -2.24
C ALA A 745 9.73 -7.51 -1.49
N LEU A 746 10.76 -7.34 -0.65
CA LEU A 746 11.32 -8.39 0.20
C LEU A 746 10.31 -8.82 1.27
N SER A 747 9.92 -10.10 1.25
CA SER A 747 8.98 -10.69 2.23
C SER A 747 9.55 -10.85 3.64
N ALA A 748 10.86 -10.75 3.82
CA ALA A 748 11.52 -10.88 5.12
C ALA A 748 11.38 -9.57 5.93
N LYS A 749 10.62 -9.62 7.03
CA LYS A 749 10.33 -8.45 7.89
C LYS A 749 11.56 -7.78 8.51
N LYS A 750 12.70 -8.48 8.60
CA LYS A 750 13.99 -7.94 9.06
C LYS A 750 15.14 -8.57 8.30
N VAL A 751 15.98 -7.73 7.69
CA VAL A 751 17.21 -8.14 6.99
C VAL A 751 18.43 -7.41 7.55
N GLU A 752 19.60 -8.01 7.39
CA GLU A 752 20.91 -7.35 7.53
C GLU A 752 21.54 -7.24 6.14
N PRO A 753 21.49 -6.08 5.48
CA PRO A 753 22.05 -5.93 4.15
C PRO A 753 23.59 -6.08 4.20
N LYS A 754 24.18 -6.57 3.11
CA LYS A 754 25.62 -6.79 2.95
C LYS A 754 26.17 -6.09 1.72
N ILE A 755 25.57 -6.35 0.56
CA ILE A 755 25.99 -5.76 -0.73
C ILE A 755 24.73 -5.43 -1.55
N LEU A 756 24.63 -4.20 -2.04
CA LEU A 756 23.67 -3.82 -3.09
C LEU A 756 24.42 -3.74 -4.43
N THR A 757 24.24 -4.76 -5.27
CA THR A 757 24.79 -4.84 -6.61
C THR A 757 23.86 -4.11 -7.59
N ILE A 758 24.33 -2.99 -8.16
CA ILE A 758 23.61 -2.16 -9.12
C ILE A 758 24.13 -2.43 -10.53
N ASN A 759 23.21 -2.80 -11.43
CA ASN A 759 23.47 -3.08 -12.84
C ASN A 759 22.68 -2.09 -13.69
N ILE A 760 23.36 -1.44 -14.63
CA ILE A 760 22.72 -0.56 -15.63
C ILE A 760 22.94 -1.16 -17.01
N THR A 761 21.86 -1.36 -17.75
CA THR A 761 21.89 -1.85 -19.14
C THR A 761 21.37 -0.76 -20.07
N MET A 762 22.17 -0.42 -21.07
CA MET A 762 21.88 0.55 -22.13
C MET A 762 21.70 -0.20 -23.47
N PRO A 763 21.21 0.45 -24.55
CA PRO A 763 21.02 -0.17 -25.86
C PRO A 763 22.23 -0.89 -26.45
N ASP A 764 23.43 -0.39 -26.15
CA ASP A 764 24.71 -0.90 -26.61
C ASP A 764 25.31 -1.98 -25.68
N GLY A 765 24.69 -2.25 -24.53
CA GLY A 765 25.07 -3.33 -23.63
C GLY A 765 24.94 -3.02 -22.15
N LYS A 766 25.34 -3.99 -21.33
CA LYS A 766 25.44 -3.82 -19.87
C LYS A 766 26.70 -3.00 -19.55
N LEU A 767 26.55 -1.93 -18.76
CA LEU A 767 27.68 -1.19 -18.21
C LEU A 767 28.38 -2.02 -17.11
N ASP A 768 29.55 -1.54 -16.68
CA ASP A 768 30.21 -2.05 -15.49
C ASP A 768 29.26 -2.07 -14.29
N THR A 769 29.44 -3.05 -13.42
CA THR A 769 28.60 -3.24 -12.23
C THR A 769 29.13 -2.37 -11.08
N TYR A 770 28.23 -1.84 -10.26
CA TYR A 770 28.58 -1.18 -9.00
C TYR A 770 28.13 -2.04 -7.81
N GLU A 771 28.92 -2.07 -6.75
CA GLU A 771 28.60 -2.81 -5.53
C GLU A 771 28.74 -1.85 -4.35
N HIS A 772 27.60 -1.45 -3.77
CA HIS A 772 27.60 -0.71 -2.51
C HIS A 772 27.68 -1.72 -1.35
N HIS A 773 28.73 -1.62 -0.53
CA HIS A 773 28.96 -2.48 0.62
C HIS A 773 28.46 -1.80 1.90
N PHE A 774 27.52 -2.45 2.59
CA PHE A 774 26.92 -1.91 3.81
C PHE A 774 27.82 -2.11 5.03
N GLU A 775 27.94 -1.06 5.85
CA GLU A 775 28.60 -1.14 7.15
C GLU A 775 27.76 -1.90 8.19
N LYS A 776 28.40 -2.34 9.28
CA LYS A 776 27.72 -3.05 10.36
C LYS A 776 26.64 -2.16 10.99
N LYS A 777 25.37 -2.59 10.89
CA LYS A 777 24.12 -1.88 11.28
C LYS A 777 23.58 -0.85 10.27
N GLN A 778 24.24 -0.62 9.13
CA GLN A 778 23.65 0.21 8.07
C GLN A 778 22.44 -0.53 7.45
N GLU A 779 21.41 0.20 7.07
CA GLU A 779 20.17 -0.34 6.50
C GLU A 779 19.90 0.20 5.09
N LEU A 780 19.00 -0.43 4.34
CA LEU A 780 18.64 0.00 2.97
C LEU A 780 18.15 1.46 2.89
N LYS A 781 17.54 1.96 3.96
CA LYS A 781 17.06 3.36 4.08
C LYS A 781 18.17 4.40 4.24
N ASP A 782 19.40 3.95 4.49
CA ASP A 782 20.56 4.82 4.62
C ASP A 782 21.22 5.11 3.26
N VAL A 783 20.64 4.67 2.12
CA VAL A 783 21.14 4.97 0.77
C VAL A 783 20.06 5.56 -0.16
N PHE A 784 20.43 6.59 -0.91
CA PHE A 784 19.59 7.29 -1.89
C PHE A 784 20.37 7.47 -3.20
N PHE A 785 19.79 7.04 -4.32
CA PHE A 785 20.43 7.09 -5.64
C PHE A 785 19.65 7.99 -6.61
N THR A 786 20.37 8.63 -7.53
CA THR A 786 19.81 9.37 -8.67
C THR A 786 20.56 8.98 -9.94
N PHE A 787 19.85 8.61 -10.99
CA PHE A 787 20.38 8.11 -12.25
C PHE A 787 20.01 9.06 -13.39
N ALA A 788 20.99 9.80 -13.89
CA ALA A 788 20.92 10.50 -15.15
C ALA A 788 21.15 9.49 -16.29
N LEU A 789 20.15 9.31 -17.16
CA LEU A 789 20.16 8.36 -18.27
C LEU A 789 19.83 9.12 -19.55
N ALA A 790 20.80 9.19 -20.48
CA ALA A 790 20.73 10.05 -21.67
C ALA A 790 20.50 11.55 -21.39
N THR A 791 21.05 12.06 -20.28
CA THR A 791 20.98 13.49 -19.95
C THR A 791 21.69 14.35 -21.00
N PRO A 792 21.02 15.39 -21.55
CA PRO A 792 21.56 16.23 -22.61
C PRO A 792 22.81 17.01 -22.19
N ASP A 793 23.51 17.57 -23.16
CA ASP A 793 24.55 18.55 -22.90
C ASP A 793 23.96 19.86 -22.39
N MET A 794 24.73 20.60 -21.58
CA MET A 794 24.32 21.86 -20.95
C MET A 794 25.24 23.01 -21.38
N PRO A 795 25.01 23.63 -22.56
CA PRO A 795 25.72 24.83 -22.98
C PRO A 795 25.55 26.00 -22.00
N LYS A 796 26.42 27.01 -22.08
CA LYS A 796 26.44 28.17 -21.17
C LYS A 796 25.06 28.83 -20.98
N VAL A 797 24.32 29.06 -22.07
CA VAL A 797 22.97 29.67 -22.04
C VAL A 797 21.95 28.86 -21.24
N VAL A 798 22.05 27.53 -21.24
CA VAL A 798 21.19 26.65 -20.43
C VAL A 798 21.47 26.84 -18.96
N ILE A 799 22.75 26.93 -18.57
CA ILE A 799 23.16 27.08 -17.17
C ILE A 799 22.70 28.43 -16.62
N GLU A 800 22.86 29.50 -17.40
CA GLU A 800 22.40 30.85 -17.04
C GLU A 800 20.88 30.86 -16.82
N ASN A 801 20.10 30.32 -17.75
CA ASN A 801 18.65 30.21 -17.62
C ASN A 801 18.21 29.24 -16.50
N MET A 802 18.93 28.15 -16.24
CA MET A 802 18.65 27.25 -15.11
C MET A 802 18.94 27.92 -13.77
N GLU A 803 19.97 28.76 -13.67
CA GLU A 803 20.23 29.56 -12.47
C GLU A 803 19.21 30.68 -12.30
N GLU A 804 18.74 31.33 -13.36
CA GLU A 804 17.60 32.26 -13.32
C GLU A 804 16.33 31.56 -12.84
N LYS A 805 15.92 30.45 -13.46
CA LYS A 805 14.78 29.63 -13.00
C LYS A 805 14.96 29.13 -11.57
N ARG A 806 16.19 28.78 -11.15
CA ARG A 806 16.46 28.41 -9.75
C ARG A 806 16.29 29.61 -8.82
N LYS A 807 16.71 30.81 -9.21
CA LYS A 807 16.48 32.07 -8.47
C LYS A 807 14.99 32.43 -8.43
N GLU A 808 14.23 32.24 -9.50
CA GLU A 808 12.76 32.42 -9.49
C GLU A 808 12.07 31.40 -8.58
N LEU A 809 12.44 30.12 -8.71
CA LEU A 809 11.84 29.02 -7.95
C LEU A 809 12.16 29.07 -6.45
N ILE A 810 13.30 29.63 -6.03
CA ILE A 810 13.80 29.62 -4.64
C ILE A 810 13.85 31.03 -4.01
N GLY A 811 14.05 32.09 -4.79
CA GLY A 811 14.56 33.40 -4.31
C GLY A 811 13.72 34.04 -3.21
N ASN A 812 12.40 34.01 -3.35
CA ASN A 812 11.46 34.60 -2.38
C ASN A 812 10.91 33.55 -1.37
N LYS A 813 11.57 32.40 -1.22
CA LYS A 813 11.12 31.29 -0.38
C LYS A 813 12.09 31.00 0.74
N ASP A 814 11.54 30.70 1.92
CA ASP A 814 12.31 30.27 3.07
C ASP A 814 12.95 28.89 2.82
N LYS A 815 14.28 28.88 2.62
CA LYS A 815 15.08 27.69 2.33
C LYS A 815 15.03 26.65 3.45
N SER A 816 14.81 27.06 4.70
CA SER A 816 14.65 26.12 5.83
C SER A 816 13.41 25.23 5.62
N LYS A 817 12.35 25.81 5.01
CA LYS A 817 11.06 25.20 4.72
C LYS A 817 11.01 24.38 3.41
N ILE A 818 12.12 24.06 2.75
CA ILE A 818 12.06 23.17 1.56
C ILE A 818 11.90 21.69 2.01
N ASP A 819 11.05 20.95 1.31
CA ASP A 819 10.88 19.48 1.43
C ASP A 819 12.24 18.75 1.38
N ALA A 820 12.47 17.71 2.19
CA ALA A 820 13.79 17.06 2.26
C ALA A 820 14.04 15.90 1.29
N LEU A 821 13.01 15.29 0.68
CA LEU A 821 13.16 14.46 -0.51
C LEU A 821 13.55 15.36 -1.67
N ASN A 822 12.90 16.52 -1.80
CA ASN A 822 13.32 17.56 -2.71
C ASN A 822 14.74 18.03 -2.39
N LYS A 823 15.16 18.25 -1.13
CA LYS A 823 16.57 18.56 -0.81
C LYS A 823 17.54 17.47 -1.27
N LEU A 824 17.20 16.18 -1.13
CA LEU A 824 18.01 15.06 -1.64
C LEU A 824 18.07 15.05 -3.18
N GLN A 825 16.93 15.17 -3.86
CA GLN A 825 16.81 15.25 -5.31
C GLN A 825 17.58 16.45 -5.87
N TRP A 826 17.39 17.65 -5.31
CA TRP A 826 18.13 18.86 -5.65
C TRP A 826 19.63 18.66 -5.42
N SER A 827 20.05 18.10 -4.28
CA SER A 827 21.46 17.83 -4.00
C SER A 827 22.09 16.91 -5.04
N ASN A 828 21.46 15.77 -5.35
CA ASN A 828 21.95 14.84 -6.37
C ASN A 828 21.91 15.42 -7.79
N ARG A 829 20.78 16.01 -8.20
CA ARG A 829 20.61 16.55 -9.54
C ARG A 829 21.51 17.77 -9.79
N VAL A 830 21.71 18.66 -8.81
CA VAL A 830 22.67 19.78 -8.94
C VAL A 830 24.10 19.29 -9.12
N LYS A 831 24.54 18.21 -8.46
CA LYS A 831 25.86 17.60 -8.73
C LYS A 831 25.97 17.13 -10.18
N ILE A 832 24.96 16.40 -10.67
CA ILE A 832 24.88 15.93 -12.07
C ILE A 832 24.91 17.11 -13.05
N TYR A 833 24.12 18.16 -12.80
CA TYR A 833 24.00 19.31 -13.70
C TYR A 833 25.26 20.16 -13.70
N LYS A 834 25.87 20.45 -12.53
CA LYS A 834 27.17 21.13 -12.44
C LYS A 834 28.28 20.37 -13.17
N PHE A 835 28.35 19.05 -12.99
CA PHE A 835 29.31 18.23 -13.71
C PHE A 835 29.06 18.30 -15.23
N THR A 836 27.81 18.11 -15.66
CA THR A 836 27.41 18.13 -17.07
C THR A 836 27.71 19.47 -17.73
N ALA A 837 27.38 20.57 -17.06
CA ALA A 837 27.69 21.95 -17.44
C ALA A 837 29.20 22.17 -17.67
N LEU A 838 30.02 21.85 -16.68
CA LEU A 838 31.47 22.01 -16.76
C LEU A 838 32.08 21.14 -17.87
N GLN A 839 31.61 19.89 -17.98
CA GLN A 839 32.02 18.97 -19.03
C GLN A 839 31.65 19.52 -20.42
N THR A 840 30.39 19.93 -20.64
CA THR A 840 29.95 20.47 -21.93
C THR A 840 30.76 21.71 -22.34
N GLN A 841 31.00 22.65 -21.43
CA GLN A 841 31.79 23.85 -21.72
C GLN A 841 33.23 23.50 -22.14
N TYR A 842 33.92 22.70 -21.33
CA TYR A 842 35.30 22.30 -21.62
C TYR A 842 35.41 21.48 -22.90
N GLU A 843 34.46 20.56 -23.14
CA GLU A 843 34.44 19.77 -24.37
C GLU A 843 34.17 20.61 -25.61
N GLN A 844 33.34 21.66 -25.54
CA GLN A 844 33.14 22.60 -26.65
C GLN A 844 34.40 23.43 -26.98
N GLU A 845 35.18 23.82 -25.97
CA GLU A 845 36.48 24.47 -26.16
C GLU A 845 37.51 23.49 -26.75
N LEU A 846 37.51 22.25 -26.28
CA LEU A 846 38.43 21.19 -26.71
C LEU A 846 38.14 20.72 -28.14
N GLN A 847 36.87 20.65 -28.55
CA GLN A 847 36.46 20.40 -29.93
C GLN A 847 37.03 21.44 -30.91
N LYS A 848 36.93 22.73 -30.55
CA LYS A 848 37.50 23.84 -31.34
C LYS A 848 39.02 23.80 -31.37
N THR A 849 39.66 23.49 -30.24
CA THR A 849 41.13 23.49 -30.09
C THR A 849 41.80 22.33 -30.81
N LEU A 850 41.16 21.16 -30.87
CA LEU A 850 41.70 19.94 -31.49
C LEU A 850 41.12 19.65 -32.88
N GLU A 851 40.19 20.48 -33.38
CA GLU A 851 39.45 20.27 -34.63
C GLU A 851 38.74 18.90 -34.68
N VAL A 852 38.14 18.50 -33.56
CA VAL A 852 37.40 17.23 -33.39
C VAL A 852 35.92 17.52 -33.25
N GLN A 853 35.08 16.75 -33.93
CA GLN A 853 33.64 16.68 -33.64
C GLN A 853 33.41 15.69 -32.50
N ALA A 854 32.69 16.09 -31.46
CA ALA A 854 32.42 15.25 -30.29
C ALA A 854 30.98 15.44 -29.80
N TYR A 855 30.17 14.39 -29.94
CA TYR A 855 28.73 14.38 -29.62
C TYR A 855 28.34 13.07 -28.94
N ARG A 856 27.14 12.99 -28.36
CA ARG A 856 26.64 11.79 -27.67
C ARG A 856 25.56 11.09 -28.49
N ASN A 857 25.78 10.98 -29.81
CA ASN A 857 24.81 10.47 -30.80
C ASN A 857 24.82 8.93 -30.95
N LYS A 858 25.78 8.22 -30.35
CA LYS A 858 25.82 6.74 -30.29
C LYS A 858 25.86 6.19 -28.86
N ARG A 859 26.52 6.88 -27.92
CA ARG A 859 26.70 6.44 -26.53
C ARG A 859 26.18 7.51 -25.56
N PRO A 860 24.87 7.54 -25.25
CA PRO A 860 24.29 8.56 -24.38
C PRO A 860 24.89 8.55 -22.97
N ARG A 861 24.98 9.73 -22.34
CA ARG A 861 25.53 9.94 -20.98
C ARG A 861 24.77 9.12 -19.93
N VAL A 862 25.51 8.52 -19.00
CA VAL A 862 25.00 7.84 -17.80
C VAL A 862 25.82 8.29 -16.59
N ILE A 863 25.16 8.93 -15.63
CA ILE A 863 25.76 9.35 -14.35
C ILE A 863 24.86 8.83 -13.23
N MET A 864 25.48 8.25 -12.20
CA MET A 864 24.80 7.93 -10.94
C MET A 864 25.29 8.90 -9.87
N SER A 865 24.39 9.52 -9.11
CA SER A 865 24.73 10.25 -7.90
C SER A 865 24.16 9.51 -6.70
N MET A 866 24.91 9.49 -5.60
CA MET A 866 24.55 8.77 -4.39
C MET A 866 24.67 9.69 -3.18
N ILE A 867 23.78 9.47 -2.21
CA ILE A 867 23.91 9.94 -0.84
C ILE A 867 23.76 8.71 0.06
N GLU A 868 24.75 8.48 0.92
CA GLU A 868 24.71 7.41 1.94
C GLU A 868 24.94 7.97 3.34
N LYS A 869 24.20 7.46 4.32
CA LYS A 869 24.48 7.70 5.73
C LYS A 869 25.33 6.57 6.29
N LYS A 870 26.42 6.96 6.94
CA LYS A 870 27.24 6.11 7.81
C LYS A 870 27.16 6.64 9.23
N SER A 871 27.57 5.82 10.21
CA SER A 871 27.30 5.99 11.64
C SER A 871 27.20 7.46 12.12
N ASN A 872 28.23 8.28 11.84
CA ASN A 872 28.27 9.71 12.15
C ASN A 872 28.65 10.61 10.92
N GLN A 873 28.41 10.19 9.67
CA GLN A 873 28.75 10.98 8.46
C GLN A 873 27.72 10.81 7.32
N LEU A 874 27.50 11.84 6.47
CA LEU A 874 27.09 11.56 5.08
C LEU A 874 28.33 11.29 4.25
N ILE A 875 28.17 10.41 3.27
CA ILE A 875 28.99 10.43 2.07
C ILE A 875 28.09 10.81 0.90
N SER A 876 28.45 11.87 0.21
CA SER A 876 27.78 12.38 -1.00
C SER A 876 28.71 12.12 -2.18
N ALA A 877 28.26 11.37 -3.17
CA ALA A 877 29.12 10.90 -4.25
C ALA A 877 28.51 11.09 -5.64
N LEU A 878 29.39 11.07 -6.64
CA LEU A 878 29.08 11.18 -8.06
C LEU A 878 29.89 10.11 -8.81
N ASP A 879 29.24 9.31 -9.65
CA ASP A 879 29.81 8.15 -10.34
C ASP A 879 29.58 8.27 -11.85
N LEU A 880 30.67 8.46 -12.59
CA LEU A 880 30.63 8.73 -14.04
C LEU A 880 30.54 7.43 -14.84
N ARG A 881 29.46 6.64 -14.63
CA ARG A 881 29.27 5.30 -15.22
C ARG A 881 29.56 5.24 -16.72
N ARG A 882 29.17 6.27 -17.48
CA ARG A 882 29.58 6.51 -18.88
C ARG A 882 29.36 7.98 -19.27
N VAL A 883 30.42 8.75 -19.49
CA VAL A 883 30.27 10.20 -19.78
C VAL A 883 30.91 10.69 -21.08
N TYR A 884 31.75 9.90 -21.74
CA TYR A 884 32.49 10.33 -22.94
C TYR A 884 31.61 10.59 -24.16
N ASN A 885 32.10 11.45 -25.04
CA ASN A 885 31.57 11.63 -26.38
C ASN A 885 31.92 10.47 -27.32
N ASP A 886 31.16 10.35 -28.38
CA ASP A 886 31.58 9.75 -29.64
C ASP A 886 32.37 10.81 -30.42
N THR A 887 33.68 10.57 -30.64
CA THR A 887 34.60 11.53 -31.25
C THR A 887 34.95 11.17 -32.69
N TYR A 888 34.96 12.17 -33.57
CA TYR A 888 35.21 12.04 -35.00
C TYR A 888 36.28 13.05 -35.46
N GLY A 889 37.35 12.55 -36.08
CA GLY A 889 38.49 13.36 -36.52
C GLY A 889 39.72 12.49 -36.78
N THR A 890 40.92 13.07 -36.64
CA THR A 890 42.16 12.27 -36.70
C THR A 890 42.33 11.45 -35.41
N LYS A 891 42.90 10.23 -35.50
CA LYS A 891 43.14 9.37 -34.33
C LYS A 891 43.89 10.11 -33.20
N LYS A 892 44.94 10.87 -33.56
CA LYS A 892 45.71 11.66 -32.58
C LYS A 892 44.84 12.69 -31.86
N ALA A 893 44.05 13.46 -32.60
CA ALA A 893 43.17 14.48 -32.02
C ALA A 893 42.05 13.85 -31.17
N MET A 894 41.44 12.76 -31.62
CA MET A 894 40.45 11.98 -30.85
C MET A 894 41.03 11.43 -29.54
N HIS A 895 42.22 10.83 -29.57
CA HIS A 895 42.87 10.31 -28.36
C HIS A 895 43.23 11.46 -27.41
N SER A 896 43.78 12.57 -27.92
CA SER A 896 44.04 13.77 -27.13
C SER A 896 42.77 14.32 -26.48
N PHE A 897 41.65 14.37 -27.23
CA PHE A 897 40.35 14.77 -26.72
C PHE A 897 39.91 13.88 -25.56
N ASN A 898 39.97 12.55 -25.71
CA ASN A 898 39.49 11.60 -24.71
C ASN A 898 40.34 11.59 -23.42
N ILE A 899 41.67 11.76 -23.52
CA ILE A 899 42.53 11.94 -22.34
C ILE A 899 42.20 13.27 -21.66
N MET A 900 42.16 14.37 -22.40
CA MET A 900 41.97 15.71 -21.83
C MET A 900 40.58 15.87 -21.21
N SER A 901 39.52 15.38 -21.85
CA SER A 901 38.17 15.28 -21.25
C SER A 901 38.20 14.39 -20.01
N GLY A 902 38.83 13.21 -20.05
CA GLY A 902 38.92 12.32 -18.88
C GLY A 902 39.64 12.94 -17.66
N ILE A 903 40.79 13.57 -17.87
CA ILE A 903 41.52 14.31 -16.83
C ILE A 903 40.69 15.50 -16.32
N PHE A 904 39.98 16.21 -17.20
CA PHE A 904 39.09 17.28 -16.79
C PHE A 904 37.88 16.76 -16.01
N ASN A 905 37.32 15.61 -16.36
CA ASN A 905 36.21 14.98 -15.63
C ASN A 905 36.61 14.73 -14.17
N ALA A 906 37.81 14.22 -13.91
CA ALA A 906 38.36 14.07 -12.55
C ALA A 906 38.45 15.40 -11.77
N LYS A 907 38.56 16.54 -12.46
CA LYS A 907 38.52 17.89 -11.85
C LYS A 907 37.09 18.41 -11.70
N ALA A 908 36.23 18.20 -12.70
CA ALA A 908 34.83 18.62 -12.71
C ALA A 908 33.99 17.86 -11.67
N GLU A 909 34.31 16.59 -11.41
CA GLU A 909 33.84 15.80 -10.27
C GLU A 909 33.95 16.59 -8.96
N ASN A 910 35.13 17.15 -8.69
CA ASN A 910 35.39 17.96 -7.51
C ASN A 910 34.59 19.27 -7.55
N SER A 911 34.59 19.99 -8.67
CA SER A 911 33.83 21.24 -8.80
C SER A 911 32.30 21.06 -8.67
N ALA A 912 31.78 19.86 -8.88
CA ALA A 912 30.38 19.52 -8.65
C ALA A 912 30.05 19.25 -7.16
N LEU A 913 31.05 18.89 -6.34
CA LEU A 913 30.95 18.50 -4.92
C LEU A 913 31.77 19.46 -4.03
N PRO A 914 31.14 20.42 -3.31
CA PRO A 914 31.83 21.57 -2.72
C PRO A 914 33.07 21.28 -1.86
N ASN A 915 33.12 20.14 -1.15
CA ASN A 915 34.31 19.71 -0.38
C ASN A 915 34.83 18.34 -0.84
N GLY A 916 34.57 17.98 -2.10
CA GLY A 916 35.09 16.78 -2.74
C GLY A 916 36.62 16.73 -2.66
N LYS A 917 37.17 15.52 -2.62
CA LYS A 917 38.60 15.29 -2.79
C LYS A 917 38.80 14.33 -3.94
N ASN A 918 39.11 14.87 -5.10
CA ASN A 918 39.41 14.06 -6.28
C ASN A 918 40.80 13.42 -6.19
N ILE A 919 41.12 12.54 -7.15
CA ILE A 919 42.41 11.85 -7.18
C ILE A 919 43.60 12.82 -7.11
N THR A 920 43.53 13.97 -7.80
CA THR A 920 44.63 14.95 -7.79
C THR A 920 44.82 15.57 -6.40
N SER A 921 43.74 15.78 -5.65
CA SER A 921 43.78 16.22 -4.25
C SER A 921 44.34 15.16 -3.30
N TYR A 922 44.23 13.86 -3.62
CA TYR A 922 44.89 12.80 -2.84
C TYR A 922 46.36 12.64 -3.21
N TRP A 923 46.67 12.75 -4.50
CA TRP A 923 48.00 12.52 -5.07
C TRP A 923 49.00 13.63 -4.73
N PHE A 924 48.60 14.90 -4.85
CA PHE A 924 49.51 16.05 -4.74
C PHE A 924 49.56 16.71 -3.35
N ASN A 925 48.65 16.36 -2.43
CA ASN A 925 48.67 16.86 -1.04
C ASN A 925 49.43 15.94 -0.07
N GLN A 926 50.17 14.94 -0.56
CA GLN A 926 50.99 14.04 0.25
C GLN A 926 52.47 14.16 -0.17
N GLU A 927 53.36 14.25 0.82
CA GLU A 927 54.80 14.21 0.59
C GLU A 927 55.21 12.78 0.14
N ASN A 928 56.00 12.69 -0.93
CA ASN A 928 56.56 11.43 -1.46
C ASN A 928 55.54 10.39 -1.98
N SER A 929 54.59 10.82 -2.82
CA SER A 929 53.70 9.94 -3.58
C SER A 929 54.42 9.21 -4.73
N ASP A 930 54.75 7.93 -4.55
CA ASP A 930 55.22 7.04 -5.63
C ASP A 930 54.04 6.50 -6.46
N PHE A 931 54.19 6.46 -7.78
CA PHE A 931 53.19 5.94 -8.73
C PHE A 931 53.73 4.76 -9.54
N ILE A 932 52.85 3.80 -9.81
CA ILE A 932 53.10 2.72 -10.78
C ILE A 932 52.15 2.85 -11.97
N LEU A 933 52.72 2.86 -13.18
CA LEU A 933 51.99 2.68 -14.42
C LEU A 933 51.87 1.17 -14.70
N ILE A 934 50.64 0.66 -14.77
CA ILE A 934 50.36 -0.76 -15.00
C ILE A 934 49.73 -0.93 -16.37
N SER A 935 50.39 -1.69 -17.24
CA SER A 935 49.89 -2.10 -18.55
C SER A 935 49.66 -3.61 -18.58
N ALA A 936 49.23 -4.16 -19.72
CA ALA A 936 49.13 -5.61 -19.90
C ALA A 936 50.50 -6.33 -19.75
N GLU A 937 51.61 -5.64 -20.04
CA GLU A 937 52.96 -6.20 -20.12
C GLU A 937 53.60 -6.40 -18.74
N ASN A 938 53.42 -5.45 -17.81
CA ASN A 938 54.03 -5.46 -16.47
C ASN A 938 53.04 -5.83 -15.34
N LYS A 939 51.86 -6.34 -15.71
CA LYS A 939 50.73 -6.59 -14.79
C LYS A 939 51.06 -7.57 -13.67
N LYS A 940 51.88 -8.59 -13.94
CA LYS A 940 52.22 -9.64 -12.96
C LYS A 940 53.20 -9.13 -11.90
N GLU A 941 54.18 -8.35 -12.36
CA GLU A 941 55.17 -7.66 -11.55
C GLU A 941 54.47 -6.61 -10.68
N ALA A 942 53.59 -5.79 -11.28
CA ALA A 942 52.79 -4.79 -10.57
C ALA A 942 51.91 -5.42 -9.46
N ILE A 943 51.19 -6.52 -9.73
CA ILE A 943 50.42 -7.24 -8.70
C ILE A 943 51.33 -7.72 -7.56
N THR A 944 52.55 -8.14 -7.85
CA THR A 944 53.52 -8.57 -6.83
C THR A 944 53.98 -7.40 -5.96
N VAL A 945 54.25 -6.24 -6.57
CA VAL A 945 54.58 -4.99 -5.87
C VAL A 945 53.41 -4.49 -5.02
N MET A 946 52.17 -4.50 -5.56
CA MET A 946 50.97 -4.08 -4.83
C MET A 946 50.68 -4.98 -3.62
N LYS A 947 50.84 -6.31 -3.76
CA LYS A 947 50.74 -7.25 -2.63
C LYS A 947 51.79 -6.97 -1.55
N LYS A 948 53.05 -6.69 -1.94
CA LYS A 948 54.12 -6.32 -1.00
C LYS A 948 53.82 -5.03 -0.24
N ASN A 949 53.07 -4.10 -0.83
CA ASN A 949 52.63 -2.85 -0.21
C ASN A 949 51.28 -2.96 0.52
N ASN A 950 50.74 -4.17 0.72
CA ASN A 950 49.46 -4.43 1.41
C ASN A 950 48.23 -3.76 0.76
N VAL A 951 48.23 -3.62 -0.58
CA VAL A 951 47.03 -3.15 -1.31
C VAL A 951 45.89 -4.15 -1.14
N ASP A 952 44.66 -3.63 -1.02
CA ASP A 952 43.46 -4.45 -0.81
C ASP A 952 43.22 -5.47 -1.94
N MET A 953 42.81 -6.68 -1.55
CA MET A 953 42.58 -7.79 -2.48
C MET A 953 41.42 -7.55 -3.47
N THR A 954 40.46 -6.67 -3.15
CA THR A 954 39.41 -6.24 -4.07
C THR A 954 39.99 -5.44 -5.25
N ILE A 955 40.87 -4.47 -4.96
CA ILE A 955 41.60 -3.68 -5.96
C ILE A 955 42.49 -4.60 -6.82
N ILE A 956 43.21 -5.53 -6.20
CA ILE A 956 44.03 -6.52 -6.94
C ILE A 956 43.15 -7.41 -7.84
N THR A 957 41.97 -7.84 -7.36
CA THR A 957 41.02 -8.66 -8.15
C THR A 957 40.44 -7.86 -9.31
N ARG A 958 40.17 -6.56 -9.12
CA ARG A 958 39.72 -5.65 -10.16
C ARG A 958 40.81 -5.46 -11.22
N LEU A 959 42.06 -5.19 -10.82
CA LEU A 959 43.20 -5.11 -11.72
C LEU A 959 43.36 -6.41 -12.52
N GLN A 960 43.31 -7.57 -11.86
CA GLN A 960 43.39 -8.88 -12.53
C GLN A 960 42.37 -9.03 -13.66
N LYS A 961 41.12 -8.60 -13.46
CA LYS A 961 40.04 -8.65 -14.45
C LYS A 961 40.10 -7.53 -15.52
N SER A 962 40.82 -6.44 -15.25
CA SER A 962 40.89 -5.26 -16.13
C SER A 962 41.85 -5.45 -17.31
N ASP A 963 41.47 -4.96 -18.48
CA ASP A 963 42.28 -4.81 -19.70
C ASP A 963 42.83 -3.38 -19.88
N LYS A 964 42.46 -2.46 -18.99
CA LYS A 964 42.83 -1.04 -19.03
C LYS A 964 44.25 -0.81 -18.51
N ILE A 965 44.85 0.31 -18.92
CA ILE A 965 46.10 0.83 -18.34
C ILE A 965 45.75 1.56 -17.03
N TRP A 966 46.49 1.32 -15.95
CA TRP A 966 46.26 1.96 -14.65
C TRP A 966 47.40 2.89 -14.26
N ILE A 967 47.10 4.02 -13.62
CA ILE A 967 48.09 4.85 -12.90
C ILE A 967 47.71 4.82 -11.42
N TYR A 968 48.45 4.05 -10.63
CA TYR A 968 48.09 3.71 -9.25
C TYR A 968 49.14 4.24 -8.24
N PRO A 969 48.74 4.90 -7.14
CA PRO A 969 49.66 5.35 -6.09
C PRO A 969 50.05 4.21 -5.13
N LEU A 970 51.34 3.94 -4.96
CA LEU A 970 51.83 2.83 -4.13
C LEU A 970 51.84 3.14 -2.62
N ASN A 971 52.15 4.39 -2.25
CA ASN A 971 52.44 4.75 -0.84
C ASN A 971 51.26 5.41 -0.11
N ILE A 972 50.15 5.70 -0.82
CA ILE A 972 48.96 6.34 -0.25
C ILE A 972 48.13 5.30 0.51
N LYS A 973 47.93 5.52 1.82
CA LYS A 973 47.31 4.55 2.75
C LYS A 973 45.84 4.78 3.08
N LYS A 974 45.23 5.87 2.59
CA LYS A 974 43.83 6.24 2.84
C LYS A 974 43.27 6.98 1.64
N ASP A 975 41.96 6.86 1.45
CA ASP A 975 41.18 7.55 0.43
C ASP A 975 41.79 7.32 -0.97
N ILE A 976 42.01 6.04 -1.30
CA ILE A 976 42.82 5.65 -2.45
C ILE A 976 42.03 5.86 -3.76
N GLY A 977 42.65 6.54 -4.72
CA GLY A 977 42.15 6.67 -6.08
C GLY A 977 43.25 6.51 -7.14
N TRP A 978 42.89 5.93 -8.28
CA TRP A 978 43.76 5.68 -9.44
C TRP A 978 43.10 6.15 -10.75
N LEU A 979 43.86 6.21 -11.84
CA LEU A 979 43.29 6.37 -13.19
C LEU A 979 43.19 5.02 -13.90
N GLU A 980 42.11 4.83 -14.66
CA GLU A 980 41.93 3.74 -15.62
C GLU A 980 41.76 4.30 -17.04
N ILE A 981 42.72 3.99 -17.93
CA ILE A 981 42.78 4.46 -19.31
C ILE A 981 42.48 3.28 -20.24
N ASN A 982 41.48 3.43 -21.12
CA ASN A 982 41.24 2.47 -22.19
C ASN A 982 42.38 2.56 -23.24
N PRO A 983 43.14 1.48 -23.51
CA PRO A 983 44.30 1.54 -24.41
C PRO A 983 43.95 1.82 -25.89
N ASN A 984 42.69 1.61 -26.28
CA ASN A 984 42.21 1.80 -27.65
C ASN A 984 41.56 3.16 -27.88
N THR A 985 40.69 3.60 -26.96
CA THR A 985 39.95 4.88 -27.08
C THR A 985 40.61 6.04 -26.33
N TYR A 986 41.52 5.75 -25.39
CA TYR A 986 42.13 6.70 -24.46
C TYR A 986 41.14 7.42 -23.52
N GLU A 987 39.90 6.93 -23.42
CA GLU A 987 38.94 7.34 -22.40
C GLU A 987 39.51 7.04 -21.01
N THR A 988 39.59 8.07 -20.15
CA THR A 988 40.40 8.08 -18.92
C THR A 988 39.54 8.38 -17.70
N ASN A 989 39.27 7.37 -16.88
CA ASN A 989 38.40 7.46 -15.71
C ASN A 989 39.19 7.57 -14.40
N SER A 990 38.76 8.47 -13.52
CA SER A 990 39.01 8.40 -12.08
C SER A 990 38.37 7.12 -11.51
N VAL A 991 39.05 6.38 -10.65
CA VAL A 991 38.45 5.26 -9.91
C VAL A 991 38.91 5.29 -8.47
N TYR A 992 37.99 5.04 -7.54
CA TYR A 992 38.24 5.12 -6.11
C TYR A 992 38.10 3.75 -5.44
N GLU A 993 38.60 3.59 -4.21
CA GLU A 993 38.62 2.34 -3.43
C GLU A 993 37.27 1.62 -3.33
N ASN A 994 36.15 2.37 -3.38
CA ASN A 994 34.78 1.85 -3.36
C ASN A 994 34.25 1.41 -4.74
N GLY A 995 35.07 1.43 -5.79
CA GLY A 995 34.72 1.02 -7.15
C GLY A 995 33.90 2.03 -7.97
N MET A 996 33.68 3.25 -7.46
CA MET A 996 33.01 4.33 -8.21
C MET A 996 33.95 4.96 -9.24
N TYR A 997 33.41 5.36 -10.39
CA TYR A 997 34.10 6.13 -11.42
C TYR A 997 33.99 7.65 -11.16
N GLY A 998 34.08 8.07 -9.91
CA GLY A 998 33.96 9.49 -9.57
C GLY A 998 34.01 9.76 -8.07
N VAL A 999 34.18 11.05 -7.74
CA VAL A 999 34.51 11.50 -6.38
C VAL A 999 33.39 11.30 -5.35
N ALA A 1000 33.82 11.09 -4.11
CA ALA A 1000 32.99 11.15 -2.91
C ALA A 1000 33.46 12.27 -1.97
N GLU A 1001 32.50 13.04 -1.45
CA GLU A 1001 32.68 14.01 -0.37
C GLU A 1001 32.18 13.38 0.94
N ARG A 1002 33.01 13.38 1.98
CA ARG A 1002 32.57 13.07 3.35
C ARG A 1002 32.32 14.38 4.07
N SER A 1003 31.08 14.63 4.45
CA SER A 1003 30.75 15.65 5.44
C SER A 1003 30.59 14.98 6.80
N GLU A 1004 30.90 15.72 7.87
CA GLU A 1004 30.33 15.37 9.18
C GLU A 1004 28.80 15.34 9.06
N ILE A 1005 28.10 14.69 9.99
CA ILE A 1005 26.65 14.93 10.14
C ILE A 1005 26.47 16.39 10.56
N ASP A 1006 26.43 17.25 9.56
CA ASP A 1006 25.73 18.51 9.66
C ASP A 1006 24.30 18.19 10.10
N MET A 1007 23.70 19.09 10.85
CA MET A 1007 22.40 18.91 11.47
C MET A 1007 21.32 18.51 10.45
N ALA A 1008 21.47 18.90 9.18
CA ALA A 1008 20.66 18.48 8.05
C ALA A 1008 20.69 16.97 7.70
N ILE A 1009 21.58 16.15 8.28
CA ILE A 1009 21.86 14.78 7.85
C ILE A 1009 21.31 13.69 8.79
N ASP A 1010 21.41 13.87 10.10
CA ASP A 1010 20.61 13.03 11.02
C ASP A 1010 19.12 13.29 10.77
N SER A 1011 18.83 14.52 10.35
CA SER A 1011 17.62 14.91 9.66
C SER A 1011 17.20 13.96 8.53
N ILE A 1012 18.09 13.29 7.76
CA ILE A 1012 17.72 12.41 6.62
C ILE A 1012 17.22 11.02 7.06
N SER A 1013 17.85 10.32 8.01
CA SER A 1013 17.25 9.07 8.52
C SER A 1013 15.94 9.38 9.23
N ASN A 1014 15.93 10.46 10.00
CA ASN A 1014 14.72 10.95 10.65
C ASN A 1014 13.70 11.45 9.64
N TYR A 1015 14.12 11.92 8.47
CA TYR A 1015 13.28 12.28 7.33
C TYR A 1015 12.62 11.05 6.73
N PHE A 1016 13.34 9.94 6.51
CA PHE A 1016 12.70 8.72 6.03
C PHE A 1016 11.74 8.11 7.06
N ILE A 1017 12.10 8.11 8.34
CA ILE A 1017 11.20 7.69 9.43
C ILE A 1017 10.01 8.66 9.53
N GLY A 1018 10.25 9.97 9.36
CA GLY A 1018 9.25 11.03 9.32
C GLY A 1018 8.31 10.86 8.15
N PHE A 1019 8.81 10.61 6.94
CA PHE A 1019 8.07 10.39 5.69
C PHE A 1019 7.20 9.16 5.79
N LEU A 1020 7.72 8.05 6.31
CA LEU A 1020 6.89 6.89 6.63
C LEU A 1020 5.84 7.23 7.70
N SER A 1021 6.21 7.97 8.74
CA SER A 1021 5.25 8.43 9.78
C SER A 1021 4.23 9.43 9.25
N GLY A 1022 4.55 10.21 8.20
CA GLY A 1022 3.71 11.21 7.57
C GLY A 1022 2.76 10.61 6.55
N VAL A 1023 3.22 9.61 5.78
CA VAL A 1023 2.36 8.71 5.01
C VAL A 1023 1.41 7.97 5.96
N LEU A 1024 1.92 7.41 7.06
CA LEU A 1024 1.12 6.68 8.04
C LEU A 1024 0.10 7.59 8.75
N VAL A 1025 0.51 8.78 9.19
CA VAL A 1025 -0.42 9.76 9.79
C VAL A 1025 -1.31 10.42 8.74
N SER A 1026 -1.00 10.36 7.45
CA SER A 1026 -1.93 10.77 6.39
C SER A 1026 -2.92 9.70 6.02
N GLN A 1027 -2.53 8.43 6.08
CA GLN A 1027 -3.47 7.31 6.10
C GLN A 1027 -4.38 7.41 7.32
N MET A 1028 -3.82 7.62 8.52
CA MET A 1028 -4.62 7.80 9.73
C MET A 1028 -5.47 9.07 9.69
N SER A 1029 -4.98 10.20 9.17
CA SER A 1029 -5.77 11.44 9.01
C SER A 1029 -6.81 11.31 7.90
N MET A 1030 -6.59 10.46 6.90
CA MET A 1030 -7.65 10.03 6.00
C MET A 1030 -8.69 9.27 6.80
N PHE A 1031 -8.32 8.23 7.55
CA PHE A 1031 -9.27 7.47 8.35
C PHE A 1031 -10.01 8.34 9.40
N ASP A 1032 -9.34 9.32 10.01
CA ASP A 1032 -9.87 10.20 11.06
C ASP A 1032 -10.78 11.31 10.48
N THR A 1033 -10.42 11.89 9.33
CA THR A 1033 -11.31 12.87 8.65
C THR A 1033 -12.37 12.21 7.77
N LEU A 1034 -12.22 10.93 7.40
CA LEU A 1034 -13.25 10.05 6.82
C LEU A 1034 -14.39 9.81 7.82
N VAL A 1035 -14.10 9.82 9.13
CA VAL A 1035 -15.13 9.88 10.17
C VAL A 1035 -15.78 11.27 10.18
N ASP A 1036 -14.96 12.32 10.14
CA ASP A 1036 -15.42 13.68 10.44
C ASP A 1036 -16.13 14.38 9.28
N SER A 1037 -16.23 13.74 8.10
CA SER A 1037 -17.22 14.07 7.07
C SER A 1037 -17.11 13.19 5.81
N LYS A 1038 -17.87 13.62 4.81
CA LYS A 1038 -18.40 12.92 3.65
C LYS A 1038 -17.43 12.81 2.42
N ASP A 1039 -17.24 13.82 1.55
CA ASP A 1039 -16.51 13.78 0.24
C ASP A 1039 -15.12 13.16 0.27
N PHE A 1040 -14.72 12.44 -0.78
CA PHE A 1040 -13.35 11.97 -0.95
C PHE A 1040 -12.33 13.11 -1.25
N CYS A 1041 -12.65 14.09 -2.08
CA CYS A 1041 -11.67 15.16 -2.41
C CYS A 1041 -11.53 16.21 -1.29
N ASP A 1042 -12.60 16.49 -0.54
CA ASP A 1042 -12.55 17.28 0.68
C ASP A 1042 -12.18 16.43 1.92
N ASN A 1043 -12.25 15.09 1.87
CA ASN A 1043 -11.53 14.19 2.79
C ASN A 1043 -10.05 14.36 2.59
N VAL A 1044 -9.57 14.19 1.36
CA VAL A 1044 -8.17 14.41 1.02
C VAL A 1044 -7.73 15.81 1.45
N LYS A 1045 -8.51 16.87 1.21
CA LYS A 1045 -8.18 18.22 1.74
C LYS A 1045 -8.21 18.31 3.28
N LYS A 1046 -9.19 17.75 3.99
CA LYS A 1046 -9.24 17.80 5.47
C LYS A 1046 -8.19 16.92 6.13
N ALA A 1047 -7.95 15.72 5.61
CA ALA A 1047 -6.88 14.83 6.01
C ALA A 1047 -5.51 15.50 5.79
N LYS A 1048 -5.31 16.13 4.62
CA LYS A 1048 -4.13 16.95 4.29
C LYS A 1048 -4.03 18.15 5.22
N ILE A 1049 -5.12 18.78 5.67
CA ILE A 1049 -5.09 19.85 6.69
C ILE A 1049 -4.77 19.31 8.09
N LEU A 1050 -5.37 18.20 8.53
CA LEU A 1050 -5.14 17.59 9.84
C LEU A 1050 -3.70 17.09 9.97
N ALA A 1051 -3.21 16.42 8.92
CA ALA A 1051 -1.86 15.93 8.82
C ALA A 1051 -0.83 17.08 8.66
N ASN A 1052 -1.17 18.17 7.95
CA ASN A 1052 -0.34 19.39 7.92
C ASN A 1052 -0.36 20.15 9.26
N ASN A 1053 -1.45 20.11 10.03
CA ASN A 1053 -1.49 20.68 11.38
C ASN A 1053 -0.65 19.85 12.35
N ALA A 1054 -0.65 18.53 12.22
CA ALA A 1054 0.28 17.65 12.92
C ALA A 1054 1.74 17.93 12.51
N ALA A 1055 2.03 18.08 11.21
CA ALA A 1055 3.35 18.49 10.72
C ALA A 1055 3.78 19.86 11.28
N CYS A 1056 2.84 20.82 11.41
CA CYS A 1056 3.09 22.14 11.98
C CYS A 1056 3.41 22.07 13.49
N LEU A 1057 2.66 21.28 14.27
CA LEU A 1057 2.96 21.04 15.69
C LEU A 1057 4.32 20.35 15.89
N VAL A 1058 4.64 19.37 15.04
CA VAL A 1058 5.94 18.69 14.98
C VAL A 1058 7.06 19.63 14.51
N ALA A 1059 6.76 20.72 13.79
CA ALA A 1059 7.74 21.75 13.43
C ALA A 1059 7.94 22.84 14.51
N ILE A 1060 6.96 23.04 15.41
CA ILE A 1060 7.03 24.07 16.47
C ILE A 1060 7.72 23.55 17.73
N GLY A 1061 7.39 22.32 18.16
CA GLY A 1061 7.93 21.71 19.40
C GLY A 1061 9.43 21.38 19.40
N THR A 1062 10.14 21.79 18.36
CA THR A 1062 11.52 21.38 18.03
C THR A 1062 12.51 22.55 18.05
N THR A 1063 12.00 23.75 18.36
CA THR A 1063 12.78 25.01 18.44
C THR A 1063 12.97 25.54 19.86
N SER A 1064 12.36 24.94 20.88
CA SER A 1064 12.32 25.49 22.24
C SER A 1064 12.61 24.46 23.34
N ASN A 1065 13.82 24.57 23.93
CA ASN A 1065 14.18 23.95 25.20
C ASN A 1065 14.05 24.99 26.32
N VAL A 1066 12.91 25.04 27.03
CA VAL A 1066 12.79 25.75 28.32
C VAL A 1066 11.93 24.95 29.28
N ALA A 1067 12.49 24.66 30.46
CA ALA A 1067 11.77 24.09 31.59
C ALA A 1067 11.09 25.20 32.41
N GLY A 1068 9.92 24.92 32.98
CA GLY A 1068 9.19 25.83 33.86
C GLY A 1068 7.93 26.40 33.21
N ALA A 1069 6.80 26.31 33.92
CA ALA A 1069 5.51 26.76 33.43
C ALA A 1069 5.34 28.29 33.53
N ILE A 1070 4.64 28.88 32.56
CA ILE A 1070 3.65 29.95 32.78
C ILE A 1070 2.70 30.01 31.56
N SER A 1071 1.48 30.49 31.82
CA SER A 1071 0.33 30.45 30.91
C SER A 1071 0.18 31.67 29.98
N ALA A 1072 -0.30 31.38 28.77
CA ALA A 1072 -1.18 32.20 27.93
C ALA A 1072 -0.66 33.53 27.31
N GLY A 1073 -0.58 33.54 25.97
CA GLY A 1073 -0.61 34.72 25.12
C GLY A 1073 -1.47 34.42 23.87
N THR A 1074 -2.53 35.18 23.64
CA THR A 1074 -3.57 34.93 22.63
C THR A 1074 -3.07 35.13 21.18
N GLY A 1075 -2.67 34.04 20.51
CA GLY A 1075 -2.32 34.04 19.07
C GLY A 1075 -3.05 32.98 18.24
N CYS A 1076 -3.19 31.75 18.76
CA CYS A 1076 -3.77 30.62 18.00
C CYS A 1076 -5.18 30.20 18.43
N PHE A 1077 -5.74 30.78 19.50
CA PHE A 1077 -7.09 30.45 19.99
C PHE A 1077 -7.81 31.63 20.63
N GLY A 1078 -9.08 31.83 20.24
CA GLY A 1078 -10.07 32.69 20.90
C GLY A 1078 -11.37 32.66 20.09
N HIS A 1079 -12.57 32.53 20.65
CA HIS A 1079 -13.08 32.46 22.02
C HIS A 1079 -14.27 31.45 22.04
N SER A 1080 -14.93 31.06 23.14
CA SER A 1080 -14.61 30.71 24.55
C SER A 1080 -15.98 30.37 25.18
N ARG A 1081 -16.23 29.43 26.10
CA ARG A 1081 -15.47 28.52 26.99
C ARG A 1081 -16.19 27.13 26.93
N THR A 1082 -15.93 26.03 27.65
CA THR A 1082 -15.17 25.68 28.87
C THR A 1082 -14.58 24.26 28.75
N SER A 1083 -13.27 24.08 28.92
CA SER A 1083 -12.66 22.76 29.11
C SER A 1083 -11.32 22.88 29.86
N LYS A 1084 -10.98 21.89 30.69
CA LYS A 1084 -9.72 21.86 31.46
C LYS A 1084 -8.58 21.32 30.60
N ALA A 1085 -7.41 21.95 30.69
CA ALA A 1085 -6.23 21.58 29.92
C ALA A 1085 -5.61 20.25 30.38
N ILE A 1086 -4.99 19.54 29.43
CA ILE A 1086 -4.10 18.40 29.68
C ILE A 1086 -2.69 18.85 29.33
N GLY A 1087 -1.78 18.81 30.30
CA GLY A 1087 -0.37 19.13 30.10
C GLY A 1087 0.42 17.94 29.56
N ILE A 1088 1.47 18.22 28.78
CA ILE A 1088 2.42 17.21 28.29
C ILE A 1088 3.75 17.42 29.03
N GLY A 1089 4.15 16.43 29.81
CA GLY A 1089 5.44 16.37 30.52
C GLY A 1089 5.46 15.15 31.44
N GLY A 1090 6.54 14.37 31.52
CA GLY A 1090 7.76 14.38 30.72
C GLY A 1090 8.44 13.00 30.80
N GLY A 1091 9.21 12.63 29.76
CA GLY A 1091 9.76 11.28 29.62
C GLY A 1091 11.04 11.20 28.78
N LEU A 1092 11.78 12.31 28.66
CA LEU A 1092 13.12 12.37 28.08
C LEU A 1092 14.08 12.96 29.12
N ALA A 1093 14.43 12.16 30.11
CA ALA A 1093 15.42 12.48 31.13
C ALA A 1093 16.31 11.24 31.35
N GLY A 1094 17.29 11.06 30.46
CA GLY A 1094 18.10 9.83 30.40
C GLY A 1094 19.44 9.93 29.68
N SER A 1095 19.84 11.09 29.17
CA SER A 1095 21.22 11.35 28.72
C SER A 1095 21.53 12.84 28.73
N THR A 1096 22.56 13.24 29.48
CA THR A 1096 23.11 14.59 29.45
C THR A 1096 24.11 14.72 28.30
N THR A 1097 23.60 14.84 27.06
CA THR A 1097 24.41 15.21 25.90
C THR A 1097 24.63 16.71 25.86
N LYS A 1098 25.85 17.14 25.48
CA LYS A 1098 26.24 18.56 25.50
C LYS A 1098 25.51 19.35 24.42
N MET A 1099 25.13 20.57 24.79
CA MET A 1099 24.33 21.50 23.99
C MET A 1099 25.06 21.85 22.68
N GLY A 1100 24.43 21.55 21.53
CA GLY A 1100 24.98 21.77 20.19
C GLY A 1100 24.68 20.65 19.18
N GLN A 1101 24.49 19.40 19.64
CA GLN A 1101 24.35 18.23 18.75
C GLN A 1101 22.90 17.82 18.43
N ALA A 1102 21.87 18.46 19.01
CA ALA A 1102 20.51 17.91 19.03
C ALA A 1102 19.51 18.49 18.02
N THR A 1103 19.68 19.74 17.56
CA THR A 1103 18.64 20.47 16.83
C THR A 1103 18.39 19.98 15.39
N GLY A 1104 19.40 19.37 14.76
CA GLY A 1104 19.31 18.87 13.38
C GLY A 1104 18.50 17.60 13.19
N ALA A 1105 18.79 16.61 14.03
CA ALA A 1105 18.10 15.32 14.03
C ALA A 1105 16.58 15.49 14.09
N ILE A 1106 16.13 16.46 14.88
CA ILE A 1106 14.72 16.73 15.14
C ILE A 1106 14.05 17.45 13.95
N ALA A 1107 14.74 18.40 13.30
CA ALA A 1107 14.19 19.16 12.18
C ALA A 1107 13.82 18.26 10.98
N GLY A 1108 14.66 17.29 10.64
CA GLY A 1108 14.39 16.41 9.49
C GLY A 1108 13.24 15.43 9.69
N PHE A 1109 12.95 15.03 10.93
CA PHE A 1109 11.74 14.25 11.22
C PHE A 1109 10.47 15.01 10.83
N GLY A 1110 10.37 16.27 11.24
CA GLY A 1110 9.22 17.13 10.90
C GLY A 1110 9.09 17.39 9.41
N ASN A 1111 10.21 17.62 8.72
CA ASN A 1111 10.24 17.76 7.26
C ASN A 1111 9.71 16.49 6.58
N GLY A 1112 10.29 15.32 6.92
CA GLY A 1112 9.89 14.02 6.40
C GLY A 1112 8.41 13.80 6.56
N PHE A 1113 7.91 14.08 7.75
CA PHE A 1113 6.50 13.98 8.06
C PHE A 1113 5.64 14.83 7.12
N GLY A 1114 5.91 16.13 6.95
CA GLY A 1114 5.14 16.99 6.03
C GLY A 1114 5.18 16.54 4.56
N ASP A 1115 6.24 15.87 4.15
CA ASP A 1115 6.49 15.51 2.77
C ASP A 1115 5.92 14.13 2.42
N GLY A 1116 5.99 13.18 3.37
CA GLY A 1116 5.24 11.91 3.30
C GLY A 1116 3.73 12.14 3.36
N VAL A 1117 3.30 13.17 4.08
CA VAL A 1117 1.92 13.66 4.03
C VAL A 1117 1.57 14.13 2.62
N SER A 1118 2.40 15.00 2.04
CA SER A 1118 2.18 15.57 0.71
C SER A 1118 2.13 14.48 -0.38
N TYR A 1119 3.10 13.57 -0.41
CA TYR A 1119 3.19 12.46 -1.37
C TYR A 1119 1.98 11.52 -1.31
N TYR A 1120 1.53 11.13 -0.11
CA TYR A 1120 0.36 10.25 0.03
C TYR A 1120 -0.90 10.90 -0.55
N PHE A 1121 -1.10 12.19 -0.33
CA PHE A 1121 -2.24 12.92 -0.88
C PHE A 1121 -2.13 13.20 -2.37
N GLU A 1122 -0.94 13.44 -2.89
CA GLU A 1122 -0.71 13.62 -4.34
C GLU A 1122 -1.01 12.31 -5.12
N MET A 1123 -0.64 11.15 -4.57
CA MET A 1123 -0.99 9.84 -5.13
C MET A 1123 -2.49 9.51 -5.01
N ALA A 1124 -3.13 9.90 -3.90
CA ALA A 1124 -4.58 9.77 -3.72
C ALA A 1124 -5.37 10.71 -4.66
N GLU A 1125 -4.82 11.88 -4.97
CA GLU A 1125 -5.37 12.84 -5.96
C GLU A 1125 -5.19 12.29 -7.39
N LYS A 1126 -4.03 11.69 -7.74
CA LYS A 1126 -3.76 11.15 -9.09
C LYS A 1126 -4.64 9.95 -9.50
N HIS A 1127 -5.06 9.13 -8.53
CA HIS A 1127 -5.99 8.00 -8.78
C HIS A 1127 -7.47 8.40 -8.90
N VAL A 1128 -7.78 9.69 -8.69
CA VAL A 1128 -9.12 10.26 -8.83
C VAL A 1128 -9.08 11.31 -9.93
N GLY A 1129 -9.46 10.93 -11.15
CA GLY A 1129 -9.39 11.80 -12.33
C GLY A 1129 -10.03 13.18 -12.08
N SER A 1130 -9.20 14.22 -12.19
CA SER A 1130 -9.48 15.67 -12.06
C SER A 1130 -10.70 16.06 -11.19
N CYS A 1131 -10.49 16.23 -9.88
CA CYS A 1131 -11.39 17.02 -9.04
C CYS A 1131 -11.23 18.52 -9.34
N THR A 1132 -12.20 19.12 -10.02
CA THR A 1132 -12.41 20.58 -10.15
C THR A 1132 -13.06 21.17 -8.90
#